data_AF-A0A954YVL8-F1
#
_entry.id   AF-A0A954YVL8-F1
#
_cell.length_a   1.000
_cell.length_b   1.000
_cell.length_c   1.000
_cell.angle_alpha   90.00
_cell.angle_beta   90.00
_cell.angle_gamma   90.00
#
_symmetry.space_group_name_H-M   'P 1'
#
loop_
_entity.id
_entity.type
_entity.pdbx_description
1 polymer ?
#
loop_
_entity_poly.entity_id
_entity_poly.type
_entity_poly.pdbx_seq_one_letter_code
_entity_poly.pdbx_strand_id
1 'polypeptide(L)'
;MIRRANPEAVRWSLPLIGMKREDPREITAVVLASAPMRALGFVLDRQGLRVEPQPIVYKDLSDTLVRLIFPVIGGRIEDGAVVALVCLFDREQDRTLYAHPMHAGAEVNPLVRHPGGPMAAPKPQADADGERANRRIIEHKKALWDRFLQERTQIGETQAGQRWRDGYYWALQRLYFCSGCSQCKWGSPFFDGPDPTSPPKKTVAIRTTEPAQVEGEAAAIVARVLASDEWQVESVYANRGGFSIMDRPRLIKKLADGFTQIIFPTDVSLIQAGALVAASFTFHAPSQRVAISHCLVAGPESEIQFLKGDVAFGLPKPQSGAAGDEARTAYCSWRRSAWSQFWLNDLEIGPAAASEVWRAQFWTALEVLFGGNEIAHRTAMETSTNCRDESAPRIAERGETVIPPQAIEKIGARCFTGHATNHQPKELHALGISTLMVNVGHRCNQACGHCHVDAGPNRTEEMNRETVDLVLCAVRDLRIETLDITGGAPELNPHFRYLASEASRLGCQVVDRCNLTIFFEPGYEDLPEFLAEHGIHVTASLPSEEADVTDRQRGLGSFAKSIAALRKLNEVGYGKPDTGLTLNLVYNPQGTEYPETQPMLESRFKRELFNRYEIVFDRLLAMTNMPINRFEHYLKREGQWSDYMNRMVRTFNPDTLDGLMCRRTLSIGYDGRLYDCDFNQVLNIGLKPGLPAHIRDLDSSLLQSRLINVAGHCFGCASGAGSSCNGALTVTRCGEKLDGVKA
;
A
#
# COMPACT_ATOMS: atom_id res chain seq x y z
N MET A 1 -16.02 63.10 -54.86
CA MET A 1 -17.44 62.70 -54.80
C MET A 1 -17.53 61.27 -54.26
N ILE A 2 -18.46 61.06 -53.33
CA ILE A 2 -18.67 59.88 -52.47
C ILE A 2 -19.48 58.78 -53.18
N ARG A 3 -19.19 57.49 -52.89
CA ARG A 3 -20.15 56.41 -52.46
C ARG A 3 -19.39 55.06 -52.29
N ARG A 4 -19.05 54.65 -51.05
CA ARG A 4 -19.70 53.65 -50.14
C ARG A 4 -19.70 52.19 -50.68
N ALA A 5 -18.80 51.32 -50.18
CA ALA A 5 -18.95 50.26 -49.13
C ALA A 5 -19.41 48.90 -49.71
N ASN A 6 -18.66 47.79 -49.56
CA ASN A 6 -18.71 46.86 -48.41
C ASN A 6 -17.44 45.93 -48.36
N PRO A 7 -17.12 45.30 -47.19
CA PRO A 7 -15.86 44.62 -46.87
C PRO A 7 -15.93 43.08 -47.07
N GLU A 8 -14.81 42.41 -46.75
CA GLU A 8 -14.56 40.96 -46.74
C GLU A 8 -13.97 40.35 -48.03
N ALA A 9 -12.65 40.17 -48.03
CA ALA A 9 -12.02 38.86 -47.96
C ALA A 9 -10.51 39.04 -48.14
N VAL A 10 -9.81 38.83 -47.04
CA VAL A 10 -8.36 38.74 -46.95
C VAL A 10 -7.89 37.61 -47.88
N ARG A 11 -7.19 37.94 -48.99
CA ARG A 11 -6.32 37.00 -49.70
C ARG A 11 -4.89 37.30 -49.30
N TRP A 12 -4.38 36.58 -48.29
CA TRP A 12 -2.95 36.43 -48.13
C TRP A 12 -2.45 35.53 -49.25
N SER A 13 -1.63 36.14 -50.10
CA SER A 13 -0.81 35.50 -51.12
C SER A 13 -0.04 34.30 -50.55
N LEU A 14 -0.19 33.14 -51.19
CA LEU A 14 0.74 32.02 -51.08
C LEU A 14 2.10 32.40 -51.68
N PRO A 15 3.21 32.24 -50.97
CA PRO A 15 4.48 31.95 -51.60
C PRO A 15 4.76 30.45 -51.55
N LEU A 16 4.91 29.89 -52.76
CA LEU A 16 6.01 29.02 -53.17
C LEU A 16 6.37 27.81 -52.29
N ILE A 17 5.97 26.63 -52.81
CA ILE A 17 6.78 25.41 -52.99
C ILE A 17 8.11 25.45 -52.23
N GLY A 18 8.13 24.84 -51.04
CA GLY A 18 9.32 24.59 -50.24
C GLY A 18 9.63 23.10 -50.19
N MET A 19 10.88 22.75 -50.43
CA MET A 19 11.42 21.38 -50.47
C MET A 19 10.91 20.50 -49.33
N LYS A 20 10.59 19.23 -49.63
CA LYS A 20 10.36 18.21 -48.61
C LYS A 20 11.61 18.15 -47.72
N ARG A 21 11.49 18.60 -46.47
CA ARG A 21 12.54 18.38 -45.47
C ARG A 21 12.52 16.91 -45.10
N GLU A 22 13.57 16.20 -45.49
CA GLU A 22 13.76 14.79 -45.11
C GLU A 22 14.70 14.63 -43.91
N ASP A 23 15.52 15.64 -43.61
CA ASP A 23 16.46 15.60 -42.47
C ASP A 23 15.72 15.88 -41.13
N PRO A 24 15.74 14.92 -40.19
CA PRO A 24 15.23 15.11 -38.83
C PRO A 24 15.77 16.34 -38.09
N ARG A 25 17.00 16.76 -38.38
CA ARG A 25 17.63 17.94 -37.77
C ARG A 25 16.99 19.24 -38.24
N GLU A 26 16.68 19.35 -39.52
CA GLU A 26 15.99 20.51 -40.08
C GLU A 26 14.57 20.63 -39.55
N ILE A 27 13.83 19.51 -39.49
CA ILE A 27 12.48 19.47 -38.91
C ILE A 27 12.50 19.85 -37.43
N THR A 28 13.47 19.36 -36.67
CA THR A 28 13.62 19.68 -35.25
C THR A 28 13.88 21.17 -35.03
N ALA A 29 14.76 21.79 -35.84
CA ALA A 29 15.02 23.22 -35.77
C ALA A 29 13.76 24.06 -36.04
N VAL A 30 12.95 23.66 -37.04
CA VAL A 30 11.69 24.33 -37.38
C VAL A 30 10.66 24.19 -36.26
N VAL A 31 10.56 22.99 -35.67
CA VAL A 31 9.63 22.73 -34.56
C VAL A 31 9.99 23.57 -33.33
N LEU A 32 11.27 23.62 -32.94
CA LEU A 32 11.74 24.46 -31.84
C LEU A 32 11.49 25.96 -32.10
N ALA A 33 11.62 26.39 -33.36
CA ALA A 33 11.33 27.76 -33.79
C ALA A 33 9.84 28.04 -34.05
N SER A 34 8.94 27.09 -33.80
CA SER A 34 7.50 27.28 -34.06
C SER A 34 6.83 28.14 -32.97
N ALA A 35 5.73 28.82 -33.32
CA ALA A 35 4.97 29.62 -32.35
C ALA A 35 4.45 28.79 -31.15
N PRO A 36 3.90 27.56 -31.33
CA PRO A 36 3.51 26.70 -30.20
C PRO A 36 4.66 26.37 -29.26
N MET A 37 5.85 26.05 -29.79
CA MET A 37 7.01 25.72 -28.96
C MET A 37 7.58 26.93 -28.23
N ARG A 38 7.67 28.09 -28.88
CA ARG A 38 8.11 29.32 -28.21
C ARG A 38 7.17 29.75 -27.09
N ALA A 39 5.86 29.59 -27.28
CA ALA A 39 4.87 29.91 -26.25
C ALA A 39 5.03 29.02 -25.00
N LEU A 40 5.18 27.71 -25.19
CA LEU A 40 5.42 26.77 -24.08
C LEU A 40 6.80 26.96 -23.45
N GLY A 41 7.84 27.15 -24.25
CA GLY A 41 9.19 27.44 -23.77
C GLY A 41 9.23 28.67 -22.87
N PHE A 42 8.56 29.77 -23.26
CA PHE A 42 8.46 30.97 -22.43
C PHE A 42 7.78 30.72 -21.06
N VAL A 43 6.76 29.86 -21.01
CA VAL A 43 6.09 29.48 -19.76
C VAL A 43 7.01 28.62 -18.89
N LEU A 44 7.70 27.65 -19.49
CA LEU A 44 8.63 26.76 -18.79
C LEU A 44 9.85 27.51 -18.25
N ASP A 45 10.44 28.42 -19.04
CA ASP A 45 11.58 29.23 -18.62
C ASP A 45 11.24 30.08 -17.38
N ARG A 46 10.00 30.61 -17.29
CA ARG A 46 9.51 31.33 -16.11
C ARG A 46 9.36 30.44 -14.86
N GLN A 47 9.26 29.13 -15.04
CA GLN A 47 9.19 28.13 -13.98
C GLN A 47 10.57 27.53 -13.66
N GLY A 48 11.64 28.05 -14.26
CA GLY A 48 13.00 27.50 -14.10
C GLY A 48 13.20 26.15 -14.79
N LEU A 49 12.34 25.82 -15.77
CA LEU A 49 12.40 24.60 -16.57
C LEU A 49 12.92 24.93 -17.97
N ARG A 50 13.68 24.01 -18.56
CA ARG A 50 14.27 24.18 -19.90
C ARG A 50 13.94 23.00 -20.79
N VAL A 51 13.55 23.29 -22.03
CA VAL A 51 13.34 22.27 -23.06
C VAL A 51 14.70 21.87 -23.66
N GLU A 52 15.02 20.59 -23.65
CA GLU A 52 16.20 20.07 -24.35
C GLU A 52 15.99 20.15 -25.87
N PRO A 53 16.96 20.67 -26.65
CA PRO A 53 16.80 20.84 -28.10
C PRO A 53 16.82 19.51 -28.86
N GLN A 54 17.32 18.44 -28.24
CA GLN A 54 17.35 17.12 -28.84
C GLN A 54 16.12 16.30 -28.43
N PRO A 55 15.28 15.84 -29.37
CA PRO A 55 14.13 15.02 -29.04
C PRO A 55 14.56 13.61 -28.63
N ILE A 56 13.93 13.06 -27.59
CA ILE A 56 14.07 11.64 -27.19
C ILE A 56 13.27 10.70 -28.06
N VAL A 57 12.24 11.22 -28.74
CA VAL A 57 11.44 10.47 -29.72
C VAL A 57 11.29 11.33 -30.96
N TYR A 58 11.63 10.74 -32.10
CA TYR A 58 11.32 11.25 -33.44
C TYR A 58 10.66 10.10 -34.18
N LYS A 59 9.35 10.22 -34.47
CA LYS A 59 8.57 9.15 -35.09
C LYS A 59 7.76 9.67 -36.27
N ASP A 60 7.92 9.02 -37.40
CA ASP A 60 7.04 9.20 -38.55
C ASP A 60 5.73 8.47 -38.30
N LEU A 61 4.63 9.22 -38.27
CA LEU A 61 3.27 8.70 -38.11
C LEU A 61 2.62 8.38 -39.47
N SER A 62 3.01 9.14 -40.50
CA SER A 62 2.65 8.95 -41.90
C SER A 62 3.73 9.59 -42.78
N ASP A 63 3.57 9.52 -44.10
CA ASP A 63 4.46 10.19 -45.06
C ASP A 63 4.54 11.73 -44.83
N THR A 64 3.52 12.31 -44.20
CA THR A 64 3.40 13.74 -43.96
C THR A 64 3.52 14.14 -42.49
N LEU A 65 3.23 13.27 -41.53
CA LEU A 65 3.17 13.62 -40.10
C LEU A 65 4.34 13.04 -39.31
N VAL A 66 5.00 13.90 -38.54
CA VAL A 66 6.10 13.55 -37.64
C VAL A 66 5.74 13.93 -36.20
N ARG A 67 5.92 13.01 -35.26
CA ARG A 67 5.85 13.28 -33.83
C ARG A 67 7.25 13.45 -33.24
N LEU A 68 7.43 14.52 -32.48
CA LEU A 68 8.65 14.78 -31.73
C LEU A 68 8.33 14.87 -30.24
N ILE A 69 9.19 14.33 -29.38
CA ILE A 69 9.08 14.47 -27.93
C ILE A 69 10.40 15.02 -27.40
N PHE A 70 10.35 16.18 -26.76
CA PHE A 70 11.50 16.88 -26.20
C PHE A 70 11.51 16.72 -24.68
N PRO A 71 12.63 16.31 -24.08
CA PRO A 71 12.78 16.34 -22.63
C PRO A 71 12.63 17.76 -22.08
N VAL A 72 12.06 17.85 -20.88
CA VAL A 72 12.11 19.07 -20.07
C VAL A 72 12.99 18.78 -18.87
N ILE A 73 14.06 19.57 -18.73
CA ILE A 73 15.01 19.48 -17.63
C ILE A 73 14.88 20.70 -16.72
N GLY A 74 15.45 20.61 -15.52
CA GLY A 74 15.21 21.57 -14.45
C GLY A 74 14.02 21.18 -13.58
N GLY A 75 13.92 21.78 -12.40
CA GLY A 75 12.87 21.48 -11.43
C GLY A 75 12.95 20.10 -10.77
N ARG A 76 12.24 19.93 -9.66
CA ARG A 76 12.08 18.65 -8.94
C ARG A 76 11.01 17.79 -9.63
N ILE A 77 11.10 16.46 -9.48
CA ILE A 77 10.03 15.56 -9.94
C ILE A 77 8.97 15.48 -8.85
N GLU A 78 7.79 16.02 -9.15
CA GLU A 78 6.58 15.93 -8.34
C GLU A 78 5.38 15.59 -9.23
N ASP A 79 4.28 15.17 -8.62
CA ASP A 79 3.06 14.85 -9.37
C ASP A 79 2.58 16.09 -10.12
N GLY A 80 2.33 15.96 -11.42
CA GLY A 80 1.99 17.10 -12.27
C GLY A 80 3.18 17.95 -12.75
N ALA A 81 4.43 17.65 -12.38
CA ALA A 81 5.60 18.34 -12.92
C ALA A 81 5.75 18.09 -14.43
N VAL A 82 6.05 19.11 -15.22
CA VAL A 82 6.29 18.95 -16.67
C VAL A 82 7.63 18.26 -16.90
N VAL A 83 7.61 17.15 -17.65
CA VAL A 83 8.81 16.31 -17.88
C VAL A 83 9.15 16.13 -19.36
N ALA A 84 8.23 16.44 -20.27
CA ALA A 84 8.50 16.46 -21.70
C ALA A 84 7.49 17.35 -22.43
N LEU A 85 7.83 17.78 -23.65
CA LEU A 85 6.91 18.39 -24.60
C LEU A 85 6.70 17.47 -25.80
N VAL A 86 5.45 17.22 -26.17
CA VAL A 86 5.09 16.47 -27.38
C VAL A 86 4.64 17.43 -28.45
N CYS A 87 5.16 17.25 -29.66
CA CYS A 87 4.83 18.04 -30.82
C CYS A 87 4.39 17.15 -31.98
N LEU A 88 3.45 17.65 -32.77
CA LEU A 88 3.09 17.08 -34.07
C LEU A 88 3.43 18.08 -35.17
N PHE A 89 4.26 17.65 -36.12
CA PHE A 89 4.72 18.42 -37.26
C PHE A 89 4.16 17.84 -38.56
N ASP A 90 3.68 18.71 -39.43
CA ASP A 90 3.20 18.37 -40.77
C ASP A 90 4.24 18.81 -41.80
N ARG A 91 4.85 17.84 -42.48
CA ARG A 91 5.86 18.02 -43.54
C ARG A 91 5.27 18.62 -44.80
N GLU A 92 3.99 18.37 -45.09
CA GLU A 92 3.34 18.91 -46.29
C GLU A 92 3.01 20.39 -46.12
N GLN A 93 2.56 20.77 -44.93
CA GLN A 93 2.21 22.15 -44.58
C GLN A 93 3.38 22.94 -43.97
N ASP A 94 4.53 22.28 -43.80
CA ASP A 94 5.75 22.79 -43.18
C ASP A 94 5.52 23.53 -41.85
N ARG A 95 4.67 22.97 -40.98
CA ARG A 95 4.28 23.63 -39.73
C ARG A 95 4.05 22.66 -38.57
N THR A 96 4.29 23.16 -37.36
CA THR A 96 3.88 22.49 -36.12
C THR A 96 2.38 22.67 -35.92
N LEU A 97 1.63 21.56 -35.95
CA LEU A 97 0.18 21.55 -35.77
C LEU A 97 -0.22 21.84 -34.33
N TYR A 98 0.49 21.25 -33.36
CA TYR A 98 0.35 21.54 -31.94
C TYR A 98 1.59 21.12 -31.14
N ALA A 99 1.70 21.68 -29.93
CA ALA A 99 2.61 21.23 -28.88
C ALA A 99 1.87 21.22 -27.53
N HIS A 100 2.16 20.26 -26.66
CA HIS A 100 1.59 20.20 -25.31
C HIS A 100 2.56 19.54 -24.31
N PRO A 101 2.45 19.85 -22.99
CA PRO A 101 3.29 19.24 -21.96
C PRO A 101 2.82 17.84 -21.55
N MET A 102 3.79 16.99 -21.21
CA MET A 102 3.62 15.72 -20.50
C MET A 102 4.05 15.89 -19.05
N HIS A 103 3.33 15.25 -18.13
CA HIS A 103 3.59 15.41 -16.69
C HIS A 103 3.98 14.10 -16.00
N ALA A 104 4.77 14.23 -14.95
CA ALA A 104 5.04 13.21 -13.94
C ALA A 104 3.76 12.86 -13.15
N GLY A 105 3.68 11.65 -12.60
CA GLY A 105 2.51 11.16 -11.86
C GLY A 105 2.09 9.72 -12.22
N ALA A 106 1.29 9.06 -11.37
CA ALA A 106 0.73 7.72 -11.65
C ALA A 106 -0.39 7.74 -12.69
N GLU A 107 -1.18 8.82 -12.71
CA GLU A 107 -2.44 8.92 -13.47
C GLU A 107 -2.37 9.89 -14.66
N VAL A 108 -1.23 10.58 -14.85
CA VAL A 108 -1.07 11.51 -15.96
C VAL A 108 -0.81 10.72 -17.24
N ASN A 109 -1.81 10.58 -18.10
CA ASN A 109 -1.64 9.91 -19.38
C ASN A 109 -0.84 10.78 -20.39
N PRO A 110 -0.04 10.19 -21.30
CA PRO A 110 0.44 10.89 -22.49
C PRO A 110 -0.76 11.28 -23.36
N LEU A 111 -1.26 12.51 -23.24
CA LEU A 111 -2.47 12.96 -23.95
C LEU A 111 -2.17 13.38 -25.39
N VAL A 112 -2.37 12.51 -26.37
CA VAL A 112 -2.39 12.91 -27.79
C VAL A 112 -3.75 13.54 -28.13
N ARG A 113 -3.80 14.83 -28.53
CA ARG A 113 -5.06 15.52 -28.91
C ARG A 113 -5.20 15.70 -30.44
N HIS A 114 -6.46 15.78 -30.89
CA HIS A 114 -6.95 16.30 -32.19
C HIS A 114 -7.84 17.54 -31.92
N PRO A 115 -8.00 18.53 -32.82
CA PRO A 115 -8.62 19.82 -32.51
C PRO A 115 -10.15 19.80 -32.72
N GLY A 116 -10.95 20.22 -31.72
CA GLY A 116 -12.38 20.53 -31.94
C GLY A 116 -13.38 20.43 -30.76
N GLY A 117 -13.03 19.92 -29.58
CA GLY A 117 -14.02 19.80 -28.47
C GLY A 117 -13.42 19.61 -27.06
N PRO A 118 -14.24 19.67 -25.99
CA PRO A 118 -13.79 19.45 -24.61
C PRO A 118 -13.22 18.03 -24.43
N MET A 119 -12.32 17.89 -23.46
CA MET A 119 -11.43 16.74 -23.26
C MET A 119 -12.21 15.41 -23.22
N ALA A 120 -11.91 14.50 -24.15
CA ALA A 120 -12.40 13.13 -24.12
C ALA A 120 -11.21 12.15 -24.09
N ALA A 121 -11.42 10.99 -23.45
CA ALA A 121 -10.47 9.90 -23.34
C ALA A 121 -9.85 9.51 -24.69
N PRO A 122 -8.58 9.05 -24.73
CA PRO A 122 -7.91 8.69 -25.97
C PRO A 122 -8.69 7.63 -26.75
N LYS A 123 -8.90 7.85 -28.05
CA LYS A 123 -9.36 6.78 -28.94
C LYS A 123 -8.15 5.88 -29.24
N PRO A 124 -8.21 4.57 -28.96
CA PRO A 124 -7.10 3.65 -29.21
C PRO A 124 -6.75 3.60 -30.70
N GLN A 125 -5.49 3.30 -31.01
CA GLN A 125 -5.13 2.77 -32.34
C GLN A 125 -5.99 1.52 -32.56
N ALA A 126 -6.68 1.45 -33.70
CA ALA A 126 -7.76 0.50 -33.93
C ALA A 126 -7.32 -0.97 -34.05
N ASP A 127 -6.03 -1.26 -33.91
CA ASP A 127 -5.48 -2.61 -33.92
C ASP A 127 -5.14 -3.10 -32.51
N ALA A 128 -5.15 -4.43 -32.35
CA ALA A 128 -4.90 -5.07 -31.07
C ALA A 128 -3.48 -4.78 -30.51
N ASP A 129 -2.53 -4.40 -31.38
CA ASP A 129 -1.16 -4.06 -31.00
C ASP A 129 -1.05 -2.66 -30.39
N GLY A 130 -1.76 -1.67 -30.93
CA GLY A 130 -1.82 -0.32 -30.38
C GLY A 130 -2.49 -0.26 -29.01
N GLU A 131 -3.54 -1.06 -28.79
CA GLU A 131 -4.14 -1.21 -27.45
C GLU A 131 -3.22 -1.89 -26.43
N ARG A 132 -2.39 -2.85 -26.87
CA ARG A 132 -1.39 -3.52 -26.02
C ARG A 132 -0.27 -2.56 -25.63
N ALA A 133 0.24 -1.77 -26.57
CA ALA A 133 1.32 -0.82 -26.32
C ALA A 133 0.89 0.28 -25.33
N ASN A 134 -0.31 0.82 -25.49
CA ASN A 134 -0.87 1.82 -24.57
C ASN A 134 -1.05 1.26 -23.15
N ARG A 135 -1.61 0.05 -23.01
CA ARG A 135 -1.74 -0.62 -21.71
C ARG A 135 -0.39 -0.84 -21.04
N ARG A 136 0.61 -1.35 -21.76
CA ARG A 136 1.96 -1.58 -21.21
C ARG A 136 2.60 -0.33 -20.61
N ILE A 137 2.35 0.84 -21.18
CA ILE A 137 2.97 2.08 -20.71
C ILE A 137 2.26 2.67 -19.52
N ILE A 138 0.94 2.53 -19.45
CA ILE A 138 0.20 2.87 -18.26
C ILE A 138 0.75 2.05 -17.09
N GLU A 139 0.94 0.75 -17.29
CA GLU A 139 1.49 -0.14 -16.26
C GLU A 139 2.96 0.18 -15.94
N HIS A 140 3.83 0.40 -16.93
CA HIS A 140 5.22 0.83 -16.69
C HIS A 140 5.31 2.18 -15.97
N LYS A 141 4.44 3.14 -16.32
CA LYS A 141 4.44 4.48 -15.69
C LYS A 141 4.03 4.38 -14.22
N LYS A 142 3.00 3.58 -13.91
CA LYS A 142 2.59 3.29 -12.53
C LYS A 142 3.72 2.64 -11.74
N ALA A 143 4.32 1.59 -12.29
CA ALA A 143 5.43 0.89 -11.64
C ALA A 143 6.66 1.80 -11.41
N LEU A 144 7.01 2.64 -12.38
CA LEU A 144 8.08 3.63 -12.24
C LEU A 144 7.75 4.68 -11.17
N TRP A 145 6.51 5.16 -11.13
CA TRP A 145 6.06 6.12 -10.13
C TRP A 145 6.13 5.56 -8.72
N ASP A 146 5.68 4.32 -8.52
CA ASP A 146 5.78 3.62 -7.24
C ASP A 146 7.25 3.46 -6.81
N ARG A 147 8.14 3.09 -7.74
CA ARG A 147 9.59 3.03 -7.49
C ARG A 147 10.15 4.39 -7.10
N PHE A 148 9.77 5.48 -7.77
CA PHE A 148 10.21 6.84 -7.45
C PHE A 148 9.83 7.25 -6.02
N LEU A 149 8.57 6.98 -5.62
CA LEU A 149 8.08 7.31 -4.28
C LEU A 149 8.83 6.55 -3.17
N GLN A 150 9.27 5.33 -3.46
CA GLN A 150 10.09 4.52 -2.56
C GLN A 150 11.55 5.04 -2.51
N GLU A 151 12.19 5.16 -3.68
CA GLU A 151 13.62 5.48 -3.78
C GLU A 151 13.95 6.91 -3.35
N ARG A 152 13.04 7.88 -3.49
CA ARG A 152 13.30 9.29 -3.10
C ARG A 152 13.68 9.46 -1.63
N THR A 153 13.26 8.52 -0.78
CA THR A 153 13.60 8.51 0.66
C THR A 153 14.98 7.91 0.93
N GLN A 154 15.51 7.10 0.01
CA GLN A 154 16.75 6.33 0.18
C GLN A 154 17.95 6.99 -0.52
N ILE A 155 17.77 7.40 -1.78
CA ILE A 155 18.85 7.97 -2.61
C ILE A 155 18.68 9.49 -2.83
N GLY A 156 17.69 10.08 -2.16
CA GLY A 156 17.36 11.49 -2.28
C GLY A 156 16.53 11.82 -3.52
N GLU A 157 15.77 12.91 -3.41
CA GLU A 157 14.78 13.34 -4.39
C GLU A 157 15.38 13.61 -5.79
N THR A 158 16.59 14.14 -5.84
CA THR A 158 17.27 14.46 -7.11
C THR A 158 17.66 13.20 -7.87
N GLN A 159 18.26 12.22 -7.19
CA GLN A 159 18.73 10.98 -7.83
C GLN A 159 17.55 10.06 -8.19
N ALA A 160 16.56 9.94 -7.31
CA ALA A 160 15.33 9.20 -7.60
C ALA A 160 14.55 9.83 -8.76
N GLY A 161 14.46 11.18 -8.79
CA GLY A 161 13.82 11.91 -9.88
C GLY A 161 14.51 11.67 -11.22
N GLN A 162 15.85 11.64 -11.23
CA GLN A 162 16.62 11.30 -12.43
C GLN A 162 16.34 9.87 -12.89
N ARG A 163 16.38 8.87 -11.99
CA ARG A 163 16.09 7.46 -12.32
C ARG A 163 14.66 7.25 -12.82
N TRP A 164 13.71 8.04 -12.33
CA TRP A 164 12.34 8.06 -12.83
C TRP A 164 12.27 8.61 -14.24
N ARG A 165 12.89 9.78 -14.52
CA ARG A 165 12.94 10.39 -15.86
C ARG A 165 13.55 9.43 -16.88
N ASP A 166 14.67 8.81 -16.53
CA ASP A 166 15.38 7.86 -17.40
C ASP A 166 14.49 6.67 -17.75
N GLY A 167 13.83 6.06 -16.75
CA GLY A 167 12.89 4.96 -16.97
C GLY A 167 11.66 5.38 -17.78
N TYR A 168 11.15 6.59 -17.55
CA TYR A 168 9.99 7.12 -18.26
C TYR A 168 10.31 7.38 -19.74
N TYR A 169 11.44 8.01 -20.03
CA TYR A 169 11.91 8.25 -21.39
C TYR A 169 12.21 6.95 -22.13
N TRP A 170 12.80 5.97 -21.44
CA TRP A 170 13.01 4.62 -21.97
C TRP A 170 11.69 3.96 -22.37
N ALA A 171 10.66 4.03 -21.51
CA ALA A 171 9.34 3.48 -21.80
C ALA A 171 8.66 4.17 -23.00
N LEU A 172 8.82 5.49 -23.14
CA LEU A 172 8.31 6.25 -24.28
C LEU A 172 9.01 5.89 -25.59
N GLN A 173 10.33 5.73 -25.58
CA GLN A 173 11.06 5.27 -26.76
C GLN A 173 10.53 3.89 -27.20
N ARG A 174 10.37 2.97 -26.25
CA ARG A 174 9.84 1.64 -26.56
C ARG A 174 8.39 1.68 -27.09
N LEU A 175 7.53 2.58 -26.62
CA LEU A 175 6.19 2.82 -27.20
C LEU A 175 6.25 3.14 -28.68
N TYR A 176 7.06 4.15 -28.99
CA TYR A 176 6.99 4.82 -30.27
C TYR A 176 7.85 4.10 -31.32
N PHE A 177 8.85 3.31 -30.93
CA PHE A 177 9.68 2.53 -31.85
C PHE A 177 9.25 1.04 -31.99
N CYS A 178 8.34 0.54 -31.14
CA CYS A 178 7.85 -0.85 -31.21
C CYS A 178 6.61 -0.99 -32.10
N SER A 179 6.69 -0.61 -33.38
CA SER A 179 5.60 -0.81 -34.34
C SER A 179 5.86 -1.88 -35.41
N GLY A 180 6.81 -2.80 -35.21
CA GLY A 180 7.09 -3.78 -36.28
C GLY A 180 8.01 -4.97 -36.04
N CYS A 181 8.23 -5.50 -34.82
CA CYS A 181 8.88 -6.81 -34.71
C CYS A 181 8.58 -7.56 -33.42
N SER A 182 8.30 -8.84 -33.60
CA SER A 182 8.40 -9.97 -32.66
C SER A 182 9.79 -10.19 -32.04
N GLN A 183 10.73 -9.25 -32.21
CA GLN A 183 12.09 -9.25 -31.64
C GLN A 183 12.73 -7.84 -31.44
N CYS A 184 12.04 -6.70 -31.63
CA CYS A 184 12.66 -5.36 -31.85
C CYS A 184 13.84 -5.02 -30.91
N LYS A 185 15.10 -5.20 -31.35
CA LYS A 185 15.97 -4.32 -32.19
C LYS A 185 16.50 -3.07 -31.49
N TRP A 186 17.55 -3.29 -30.68
CA TRP A 186 18.92 -2.74 -30.79
C TRP A 186 19.11 -1.40 -31.53
N GLY A 187 19.64 -0.40 -30.82
CA GLY A 187 20.07 0.88 -31.40
C GLY A 187 20.41 2.00 -30.41
N SER A 188 20.91 1.71 -29.20
CA SER A 188 21.56 2.74 -28.39
C SER A 188 23.02 2.89 -28.85
N PRO A 189 23.54 4.11 -29.06
CA PRO A 189 24.93 4.33 -29.50
C PRO A 189 26.00 3.99 -28.44
N PHE A 190 25.68 3.27 -27.36
CA PHE A 190 26.55 3.13 -26.18
C PHE A 190 26.83 1.71 -25.68
N PHE A 191 26.58 0.61 -26.41
CA PHE A 191 26.97 -0.72 -25.90
C PHE A 191 27.23 -1.78 -26.97
N ASP A 192 28.44 -2.36 -26.97
CA ASP A 192 28.85 -3.52 -27.77
C ASP A 192 28.40 -4.84 -27.11
N GLY A 193 27.80 -5.75 -27.89
CA GLY A 193 27.33 -7.06 -27.44
C GLY A 193 27.70 -8.20 -28.41
N PRO A 194 27.60 -9.48 -27.98
CA PRO A 194 28.55 -10.54 -28.34
C PRO A 194 28.32 -11.24 -29.70
N ASP A 195 29.38 -11.95 -30.12
CA ASP A 195 29.76 -12.47 -31.43
C ASP A 195 28.64 -13.01 -32.38
N PRO A 196 28.52 -12.45 -33.60
CA PRO A 196 27.58 -12.85 -34.66
C PRO A 196 27.69 -14.29 -35.18
N THR A 197 28.73 -15.06 -34.85
CA THR A 197 28.91 -16.41 -35.42
C THR A 197 28.13 -17.51 -34.71
N SER A 198 27.39 -17.20 -33.64
CA SER A 198 26.62 -18.21 -32.92
C SER A 198 25.30 -18.54 -33.63
N PRO A 199 25.02 -19.82 -33.97
CA PRO A 199 23.82 -20.15 -34.72
C PRO A 199 22.53 -19.93 -33.89
N PRO A 200 21.40 -19.63 -34.55
CA PRO A 200 20.14 -19.39 -33.87
C PRO A 200 19.65 -20.69 -33.23
N LYS A 201 19.42 -20.67 -31.92
CA LYS A 201 18.73 -21.77 -31.25
C LYS A 201 17.25 -21.70 -31.62
N LYS A 202 16.76 -22.72 -32.34
CA LYS A 202 15.34 -23.12 -32.37
C LYS A 202 14.77 -22.93 -30.97
N THR A 203 13.59 -22.37 -30.84
CA THR A 203 12.85 -22.28 -29.57
C THR A 203 12.85 -23.67 -28.92
N VAL A 204 13.78 -23.89 -28.00
CA VAL A 204 13.87 -25.15 -27.28
C VAL A 204 12.80 -25.01 -26.21
N ALA A 205 11.73 -25.80 -26.35
CA ALA A 205 10.93 -26.19 -25.22
C ALA A 205 11.89 -26.80 -24.19
N ILE A 206 12.31 -26.01 -23.20
CA ILE A 206 13.04 -26.53 -22.06
C ILE A 206 11.96 -26.94 -21.07
N ARG A 207 11.80 -28.25 -20.89
CA ARG A 207 11.05 -28.85 -19.79
C ARG A 207 11.60 -28.31 -18.49
N THR A 208 10.90 -27.35 -17.88
CA THR A 208 11.15 -26.98 -16.49
C THR A 208 10.38 -27.97 -15.62
N THR A 209 11.15 -28.87 -15.00
CA THR A 209 10.78 -29.89 -13.99
C THR A 209 9.98 -31.09 -14.48
N GLU A 210 10.52 -32.30 -14.26
CA GLU A 210 9.80 -33.55 -14.45
C GLU A 210 8.61 -33.64 -13.48
N PRO A 211 7.39 -33.88 -13.97
CA PRO A 211 6.24 -34.10 -13.10
C PRO A 211 6.47 -35.34 -12.24
N ALA A 212 6.18 -35.23 -10.95
CA ALA A 212 6.27 -36.36 -10.03
C ALA A 212 5.38 -37.52 -10.48
N GLN A 213 5.85 -38.76 -10.30
CA GLN A 213 5.01 -39.95 -10.52
C GLN A 213 3.87 -39.93 -9.48
N VAL A 214 2.63 -39.86 -9.98
CA VAL A 214 1.44 -39.99 -9.15
C VAL A 214 1.18 -41.49 -8.95
N GLU A 215 1.25 -41.96 -7.71
CA GLU A 215 1.01 -43.37 -7.35
C GLU A 215 -0.27 -43.52 -6.53
N GLY A 216 -0.83 -44.75 -6.48
CA GLY A 216 -1.96 -45.08 -5.62
C GLY A 216 -3.28 -44.41 -5.99
N GLU A 217 -4.06 -44.01 -4.98
CA GLU A 217 -5.42 -43.47 -5.12
C GLU A 217 -5.46 -42.18 -5.96
N ALA A 218 -4.44 -41.33 -5.86
CA ALA A 218 -4.33 -40.09 -6.62
C ALA A 218 -4.22 -40.34 -8.14
N ALA A 219 -3.54 -41.42 -8.55
CA ALA A 219 -3.39 -41.77 -9.97
C ALA A 219 -4.73 -42.17 -10.60
N ALA A 220 -5.56 -42.90 -9.84
CA ALA A 220 -6.90 -43.29 -10.26
C ALA A 220 -7.83 -42.08 -10.39
N ILE A 221 -7.71 -41.09 -9.49
CA ILE A 221 -8.47 -39.84 -9.58
C ILE A 221 -8.05 -39.03 -10.81
N VAL A 222 -6.74 -38.87 -11.05
CA VAL A 222 -6.22 -38.15 -12.22
C VAL A 222 -6.71 -38.78 -13.53
N ALA A 223 -6.65 -40.11 -13.65
CA ALA A 223 -7.15 -40.81 -14.82
C ALA A 223 -8.65 -40.55 -15.08
N ARG A 224 -9.46 -40.46 -14.01
CA ARG A 224 -10.89 -40.12 -14.12
C ARG A 224 -11.13 -38.67 -14.51
N VAL A 225 -10.30 -37.73 -14.04
CA VAL A 225 -10.36 -36.33 -14.49
C VAL A 225 -10.02 -36.24 -15.98
N LEU A 226 -8.94 -36.87 -16.44
CA LEU A 226 -8.53 -36.85 -17.85
C LEU A 226 -9.57 -37.48 -18.79
N ALA A 227 -10.33 -38.46 -18.31
CA ALA A 227 -11.40 -39.12 -19.05
C ALA A 227 -12.76 -38.39 -18.99
N SER A 228 -12.86 -37.27 -18.26
CA SER A 228 -14.12 -36.54 -18.04
C SER A 228 -14.49 -35.62 -19.22
N ASP A 229 -15.79 -35.34 -19.38
CA ASP A 229 -16.28 -34.35 -20.34
C ASP A 229 -15.72 -32.95 -20.04
N GLU A 230 -15.58 -32.60 -18.76
CA GLU A 230 -15.04 -31.33 -18.29
C GLU A 230 -13.61 -31.12 -18.79
N TRP A 231 -12.76 -32.15 -18.70
CA TRP A 231 -11.40 -32.10 -19.26
C TRP A 231 -11.41 -31.87 -20.77
N GLN A 232 -12.27 -32.58 -21.51
CA GLN A 232 -12.36 -32.43 -22.97
C GLN A 232 -12.80 -31.01 -23.36
N VAL A 233 -13.77 -30.44 -22.64
CA VAL A 233 -14.26 -29.07 -22.87
C VAL A 233 -13.16 -28.04 -22.62
N GLU A 234 -12.51 -28.06 -21.45
CA GLU A 234 -11.46 -27.09 -21.12
C GLU A 234 -10.24 -27.21 -22.04
N SER A 235 -9.86 -28.44 -22.41
CA SER A 235 -8.76 -28.68 -23.36
C SER A 235 -9.07 -28.10 -24.74
N VAL A 236 -10.31 -28.22 -25.23
CA VAL A 236 -10.74 -27.62 -26.50
C VAL A 236 -10.73 -26.08 -26.42
N TYR A 237 -11.16 -25.49 -25.30
CA TYR A 237 -11.13 -24.04 -25.11
C TYR A 237 -9.71 -23.49 -25.01
N ALA A 238 -8.84 -24.14 -24.22
CA ALA A 238 -7.43 -23.77 -24.12
C ALA A 238 -6.74 -23.81 -25.49
N ASN A 239 -6.98 -24.87 -26.27
CA ASN A 239 -6.42 -25.03 -27.61
C ASN A 239 -6.90 -23.93 -28.58
N ARG A 240 -8.17 -23.48 -28.47
CA ARG A 240 -8.67 -22.33 -29.24
C ARG A 240 -7.96 -21.03 -28.87
N GLY A 241 -7.52 -20.89 -27.62
CA GLY A 241 -6.71 -19.78 -27.14
C GLY A 241 -5.22 -19.89 -27.46
N GLY A 242 -4.79 -20.97 -28.12
CA GLY A 242 -3.38 -21.23 -28.44
C GLY A 242 -2.56 -21.79 -27.28
N PHE A 243 -3.21 -22.34 -26.25
CA PHE A 243 -2.57 -22.96 -25.09
C PHE A 243 -2.86 -24.46 -25.04
N SER A 244 -1.89 -25.26 -24.59
CA SER A 244 -2.06 -26.68 -24.34
C SER A 244 -1.99 -26.97 -22.85
N ILE A 245 -3.04 -27.58 -22.29
CA ILE A 245 -3.05 -28.06 -20.90
C ILE A 245 -2.27 -29.38 -20.86
N MET A 246 -1.27 -29.46 -19.98
CA MET A 246 -0.49 -30.69 -19.80
C MET A 246 -1.32 -31.75 -19.08
N ASP A 247 -1.25 -32.99 -19.52
CA ASP A 247 -1.98 -34.14 -18.94
C ASP A 247 -1.41 -34.63 -17.59
N ARG A 248 -0.31 -34.03 -17.13
CA ARG A 248 0.30 -34.32 -15.84
C ARG A 248 0.06 -33.17 -14.87
N PRO A 249 -0.61 -33.42 -13.73
CA PRO A 249 -0.89 -32.36 -12.77
C PRO A 249 0.39 -31.93 -12.06
N ARG A 250 0.46 -30.65 -11.72
CA ARG A 250 1.52 -30.08 -10.89
C ARG A 250 1.15 -30.07 -9.41
N LEU A 251 -0.14 -29.93 -9.08
CA LEU A 251 -0.64 -29.93 -7.71
C LEU A 251 -1.86 -30.85 -7.57
N ILE A 252 -1.91 -31.60 -6.48
CA ILE A 252 -3.06 -32.40 -6.06
C ILE A 252 -3.30 -32.13 -4.58
N LYS A 253 -4.52 -31.72 -4.20
CA LYS A 253 -4.90 -31.43 -2.82
C LYS A 253 -6.20 -32.14 -2.47
N LYS A 254 -6.19 -32.97 -1.43
CA LYS A 254 -7.43 -33.50 -0.84
C LYS A 254 -8.12 -32.39 -0.03
N LEU A 255 -9.41 -32.23 -0.25
CA LEU A 255 -10.27 -31.27 0.42
C LEU A 255 -11.26 -32.03 1.34
N ALA A 256 -11.98 -31.29 2.19
CA ALA A 256 -13.04 -31.87 3.02
C ALA A 256 -14.13 -32.54 2.17
N ASP A 257 -14.95 -33.38 2.81
CA ASP A 257 -16.13 -34.03 2.21
C ASP A 257 -15.83 -34.87 0.96
N GLY A 258 -14.62 -35.40 0.85
CA GLY A 258 -14.21 -36.28 -0.26
C GLY A 258 -13.94 -35.54 -1.57
N PHE A 259 -13.79 -34.22 -1.55
CA PHE A 259 -13.32 -33.47 -2.72
C PHE A 259 -11.80 -33.56 -2.88
N THR A 260 -11.30 -33.48 -4.10
CA THR A 260 -9.87 -33.46 -4.42
C THR A 260 -9.65 -32.49 -5.57
N GLN A 261 -8.84 -31.46 -5.34
CA GLN A 261 -8.48 -30.47 -6.35
C GLN A 261 -7.19 -30.87 -7.04
N ILE A 262 -7.16 -30.75 -8.37
CA ILE A 262 -6.05 -31.14 -9.23
C ILE A 262 -5.77 -29.98 -10.18
N ILE A 263 -4.53 -29.51 -10.22
CA ILE A 263 -4.11 -28.37 -11.03
C ILE A 263 -3.07 -28.82 -12.06
N PHE A 264 -3.38 -28.58 -13.33
CA PHE A 264 -2.56 -28.91 -14.49
C PHE A 264 -1.94 -27.64 -15.07
N PRO A 265 -0.62 -27.62 -15.31
CA PRO A 265 0.03 -26.49 -15.97
C PRO A 265 -0.31 -26.43 -17.46
N THR A 266 -0.12 -25.28 -18.08
CA THR A 266 -0.12 -25.13 -19.55
C THR A 266 1.30 -24.97 -20.11
N ASP A 267 1.42 -24.95 -21.44
CA ASP A 267 2.65 -24.71 -22.18
C ASP A 267 3.07 -23.22 -22.30
N VAL A 268 2.40 -22.30 -21.60
CA VAL A 268 2.71 -20.86 -21.69
C VAL A 268 4.15 -20.55 -21.27
N SER A 269 4.87 -19.84 -22.12
CA SER A 269 6.27 -19.42 -21.88
C SER A 269 6.45 -17.90 -21.77
N LEU A 270 5.61 -17.12 -22.45
CA LEU A 270 5.60 -15.66 -22.38
C LEU A 270 4.31 -15.19 -21.70
N ILE A 271 4.47 -14.44 -20.61
CA ILE A 271 3.37 -13.94 -19.79
C ILE A 271 2.85 -12.63 -20.39
N GLN A 272 1.53 -12.59 -20.55
CA GLN A 272 0.76 -11.40 -20.91
C GLN A 272 -0.55 -11.42 -20.11
N ALA A 273 -1.18 -10.26 -19.95
CA ALA A 273 -2.48 -10.20 -19.29
C ALA A 273 -3.48 -11.12 -20.03
N GLY A 274 -4.14 -12.00 -19.29
CA GLY A 274 -5.08 -13.00 -19.81
C GLY A 274 -4.43 -14.29 -20.33
N ALA A 275 -3.09 -14.43 -20.30
CA ALA A 275 -2.44 -15.67 -20.70
C ALA A 275 -2.85 -16.82 -19.78
N LEU A 276 -3.29 -17.95 -20.34
CA LEU A 276 -3.66 -19.13 -19.55
C LEU A 276 -2.40 -19.78 -18.99
N VAL A 277 -2.33 -19.92 -17.67
CA VAL A 277 -1.15 -20.45 -16.96
C VAL A 277 -1.39 -21.87 -16.49
N ALA A 278 -2.60 -22.18 -16.01
CA ALA A 278 -2.96 -23.50 -15.52
C ALA A 278 -4.48 -23.74 -15.59
N ALA A 279 -4.90 -24.99 -15.47
CA ALA A 279 -6.29 -25.42 -15.36
C ALA A 279 -6.49 -26.25 -14.09
N SER A 280 -7.55 -25.98 -13.33
CA SER A 280 -7.89 -26.63 -12.07
C SER A 280 -9.17 -27.44 -12.23
N PHE A 281 -9.18 -28.66 -11.70
CA PHE A 281 -10.32 -29.57 -11.68
C PHE A 281 -10.57 -30.05 -10.26
N THR A 282 -11.82 -30.00 -9.81
CA THR A 282 -12.22 -30.50 -8.48
C THR A 282 -13.02 -31.78 -8.66
N PHE A 283 -12.46 -32.90 -8.24
CA PHE A 283 -13.07 -34.22 -8.26
C PHE A 283 -13.78 -34.51 -6.93
N HIS A 284 -14.94 -35.15 -6.97
CA HIS A 284 -15.66 -35.58 -5.78
C HIS A 284 -15.67 -37.11 -5.71
N ALA A 285 -14.95 -37.66 -4.72
CA ALA A 285 -14.73 -39.09 -4.57
C ALA A 285 -16.02 -39.89 -4.31
N PRO A 286 -16.97 -39.46 -3.47
CA PRO A 286 -18.22 -40.18 -3.27
C PRO A 286 -19.06 -40.33 -4.55
N SER A 287 -19.11 -39.31 -5.42
CA SER A 287 -19.87 -39.37 -6.67
C SER A 287 -19.06 -39.78 -7.89
N GLN A 288 -17.74 -39.97 -7.76
CA GLN A 288 -16.82 -40.35 -8.84
C GLN A 288 -16.88 -39.43 -10.08
N ARG A 289 -17.08 -38.13 -9.89
CA ARG A 289 -17.23 -37.13 -10.98
C ARG A 289 -16.40 -35.88 -10.73
N VAL A 290 -16.02 -35.20 -11.82
CA VAL A 290 -15.53 -33.83 -11.76
C VAL A 290 -16.72 -32.94 -11.44
N ALA A 291 -16.60 -32.21 -10.33
CA ALA A 291 -17.63 -31.30 -9.87
C ALA A 291 -17.46 -29.90 -10.47
N ILE A 292 -16.20 -29.43 -10.61
CA ILE A 292 -15.87 -28.09 -11.13
C ILE A 292 -14.57 -28.10 -11.95
N SER A 293 -14.53 -27.32 -13.03
CA SER A 293 -13.33 -26.93 -13.78
C SER A 293 -13.12 -25.41 -13.78
N HIS A 294 -11.87 -24.96 -13.84
CA HIS A 294 -11.48 -23.55 -13.73
C HIS A 294 -10.14 -23.25 -14.44
N CYS A 295 -10.03 -22.09 -15.10
CA CYS A 295 -8.83 -21.62 -15.81
C CYS A 295 -8.08 -20.50 -15.06
N LEU A 296 -6.83 -20.75 -14.68
CA LEU A 296 -5.92 -19.81 -14.01
C LEU A 296 -5.16 -18.96 -15.05
N VAL A 297 -5.38 -17.64 -15.10
CA VAL A 297 -4.76 -16.72 -16.07
C VAL A 297 -3.82 -15.71 -15.42
N ALA A 298 -2.83 -15.19 -16.16
CA ALA A 298 -1.93 -14.13 -15.71
C ALA A 298 -2.58 -12.73 -15.78
N GLY A 299 -2.25 -11.86 -14.83
CA GLY A 299 -2.77 -10.48 -14.79
C GLY A 299 -3.20 -10.01 -13.40
N PRO A 300 -3.60 -8.73 -13.27
CA PRO A 300 -3.91 -8.11 -11.97
C PRO A 300 -5.33 -8.40 -11.46
N GLU A 301 -6.22 -8.88 -12.35
CA GLU A 301 -7.65 -9.13 -12.07
C GLU A 301 -7.99 -10.63 -11.92
N SER A 302 -9.18 -10.92 -11.40
CA SER A 302 -9.69 -12.27 -11.14
C SER A 302 -9.93 -13.10 -12.40
N GLU A 303 -9.88 -14.42 -12.23
CA GLU A 303 -9.87 -15.45 -13.29
C GLU A 303 -11.17 -15.55 -14.12
N ILE A 304 -11.06 -16.02 -15.38
CA ILE A 304 -12.18 -16.17 -16.32
C ILE A 304 -12.83 -17.55 -16.14
N GLN A 305 -14.14 -17.61 -15.90
CA GLN A 305 -14.93 -18.84 -15.80
C GLN A 305 -15.74 -19.09 -17.10
N PHE A 306 -15.79 -20.33 -17.58
CA PHE A 306 -16.73 -20.77 -18.62
C PHE A 306 -17.58 -21.93 -18.07
N LEU A 307 -18.91 -21.87 -18.18
CA LEU A 307 -19.83 -22.90 -17.68
C LEU A 307 -20.81 -23.38 -18.76
N LYS A 308 -21.19 -24.66 -18.69
CA LYS A 308 -22.08 -25.38 -19.60
C LYS A 308 -23.55 -25.24 -19.19
N GLY A 309 -24.42 -24.84 -20.13
CA GLY A 309 -25.86 -25.12 -20.14
C GLY A 309 -26.73 -24.47 -19.04
N ASP A 310 -27.18 -23.24 -19.28
CA ASP A 310 -28.41 -22.53 -18.81
C ASP A 310 -28.98 -22.71 -17.38
N VAL A 311 -28.31 -23.37 -16.44
CA VAL A 311 -28.66 -23.30 -15.01
C VAL A 311 -27.38 -23.15 -14.20
N ALA A 312 -27.24 -22.02 -13.52
CA ALA A 312 -26.11 -21.72 -12.64
C ALA A 312 -26.05 -22.71 -11.48
N PHE A 313 -25.20 -23.73 -11.57
CA PHE A 313 -24.57 -24.26 -10.37
C PHE A 313 -23.50 -23.24 -9.99
N GLY A 314 -23.73 -22.56 -8.87
CA GLY A 314 -22.75 -21.65 -8.30
C GLY A 314 -21.41 -22.37 -8.11
N LEU A 315 -20.37 -21.57 -7.89
CA LEU A 315 -19.04 -21.98 -7.43
C LEU A 315 -19.12 -23.29 -6.61
N PRO A 316 -18.11 -24.19 -6.65
CA PRO A 316 -17.93 -25.06 -5.48
C PRO A 316 -17.99 -24.10 -4.31
N LYS A 317 -18.89 -24.31 -3.35
CA LYS A 317 -19.01 -23.39 -2.23
C LYS A 317 -17.57 -23.19 -1.75
N PRO A 318 -17.02 -21.96 -1.88
CA PRO A 318 -15.69 -21.68 -1.36
C PRO A 318 -15.69 -22.20 0.07
N GLN A 319 -14.56 -22.68 0.57
CA GLN A 319 -14.42 -23.06 1.98
C GLN A 319 -15.14 -21.98 2.80
N SER A 320 -16.32 -22.31 3.33
CA SER A 320 -17.31 -21.28 3.64
C SER A 320 -16.85 -20.54 4.89
N GLY A 321 -16.77 -19.21 4.81
CA GLY A 321 -16.31 -18.36 5.90
C GLY A 321 -15.11 -17.49 5.52
N ALA A 322 -14.68 -16.65 6.46
CA ALA A 322 -13.68 -15.61 6.24
C ALA A 322 -12.31 -16.09 5.73
N ALA A 323 -11.93 -17.35 5.97
CA ALA A 323 -10.68 -17.91 5.48
C ALA A 323 -10.64 -18.05 3.94
N GLY A 324 -11.78 -18.38 3.32
CA GLY A 324 -11.91 -18.42 1.86
C GLY A 324 -11.84 -17.04 1.22
N ASP A 325 -12.45 -16.03 1.88
CA ASP A 325 -12.39 -14.63 1.46
C ASP A 325 -11.03 -13.96 1.73
N GLU A 326 -10.34 -14.34 2.80
CA GLU A 326 -8.99 -13.92 3.15
C GLU A 326 -7.95 -14.51 2.19
N ALA A 327 -8.03 -15.81 1.86
CA ALA A 327 -7.19 -16.43 0.85
C ALA A 327 -7.39 -15.78 -0.52
N ARG A 328 -8.65 -15.47 -0.89
CA ARG A 328 -8.98 -14.72 -2.11
C ARG A 328 -8.37 -13.32 -2.10
N THR A 329 -8.49 -12.60 -0.99
CA THR A 329 -7.97 -11.22 -0.87
C THR A 329 -6.44 -11.18 -0.87
N ALA A 330 -5.79 -12.10 -0.15
CA ALA A 330 -4.34 -12.25 -0.13
C ALA A 330 -3.80 -12.66 -1.51
N TYR A 331 -4.46 -13.60 -2.19
CA TYR A 331 -4.11 -13.99 -3.56
C TYR A 331 -4.29 -12.83 -4.54
N CYS A 332 -5.39 -12.08 -4.47
CA CYS A 332 -5.60 -10.89 -5.30
C CYS A 332 -4.56 -9.79 -5.04
N SER A 333 -4.19 -9.56 -3.77
CA SER A 333 -3.16 -8.58 -3.38
C SER A 333 -1.77 -8.99 -3.87
N TRP A 334 -1.39 -10.25 -3.65
CA TRP A 334 -0.16 -10.82 -4.19
C TRP A 334 -0.14 -10.72 -5.72
N ARG A 335 -1.24 -11.04 -6.42
CA ARG A 335 -1.34 -10.95 -7.87
C ARG A 335 -1.06 -9.54 -8.38
N ARG A 336 -1.61 -8.50 -7.74
CA ARG A 336 -1.36 -7.10 -8.12
C ARG A 336 0.10 -6.70 -7.92
N SER A 337 0.69 -7.10 -6.80
CA SER A 337 2.10 -6.83 -6.49
C SER A 337 3.05 -7.56 -7.44
N ALA A 338 2.83 -8.86 -7.64
CA ALA A 338 3.60 -9.68 -8.57
C ALA A 338 3.46 -9.18 -10.02
N TRP A 339 2.28 -8.68 -10.41
CA TRP A 339 2.07 -8.07 -11.72
C TRP A 339 2.84 -6.77 -11.90
N SER A 340 2.89 -5.92 -10.87
CA SER A 340 3.68 -4.68 -10.89
C SER A 340 5.18 -4.98 -11.00
N GLN A 341 5.67 -5.97 -10.24
CA GLN A 341 7.06 -6.42 -10.31
C GLN A 341 7.39 -7.05 -11.67
N PHE A 342 6.46 -7.78 -12.30
CA PHE A 342 6.65 -8.31 -13.65
C PHE A 342 6.95 -7.21 -14.66
N TRP A 343 6.26 -6.07 -14.59
CA TRP A 343 6.53 -4.94 -15.48
C TRP A 343 7.90 -4.31 -15.24
N LEU A 344 8.33 -4.16 -13.98
CA LEU A 344 9.70 -3.71 -13.69
C LEU A 344 10.74 -4.70 -14.24
N ASN A 345 10.52 -6.00 -14.06
CA ASN A 345 11.39 -7.03 -14.62
C ASN A 345 11.37 -7.02 -16.17
N ASP A 346 10.24 -6.73 -16.82
CA ASP A 346 10.18 -6.57 -18.29
C ASP A 346 11.05 -5.40 -18.77
N LEU A 347 11.11 -4.31 -17.99
CA LEU A 347 11.99 -3.17 -18.25
C LEU A 347 13.48 -3.56 -18.09
N GLU A 348 13.81 -4.33 -17.05
CA GLU A 348 15.20 -4.54 -16.61
C GLU A 348 15.87 -5.78 -17.21
N ILE A 349 15.15 -6.89 -17.29
CA ILE A 349 15.69 -8.20 -17.72
C ILE A 349 14.99 -8.76 -18.97
N GLY A 350 14.02 -8.01 -19.51
CA GLY A 350 13.28 -8.34 -20.72
C GLY A 350 12.14 -9.36 -20.52
N PRO A 351 11.23 -9.47 -21.50
CA PRO A 351 9.95 -10.17 -21.36
C PRO A 351 10.08 -11.66 -21.05
N ALA A 352 11.06 -12.35 -21.63
CA ALA A 352 11.23 -13.79 -21.45
C ALA A 352 11.68 -14.14 -20.02
N ALA A 353 12.70 -13.45 -19.51
CA ALA A 353 13.19 -13.66 -18.15
C ALA A 353 12.19 -13.17 -17.10
N ALA A 354 11.52 -12.04 -17.35
CA ALA A 354 10.42 -11.57 -16.50
C ALA A 354 9.26 -12.58 -16.42
N SER A 355 8.90 -13.20 -17.56
CA SER A 355 7.88 -14.24 -17.62
C SER A 355 8.27 -15.48 -16.83
N GLU A 356 9.54 -15.89 -16.88
CA GLU A 356 10.05 -17.02 -16.11
C GLU A 356 9.97 -16.75 -14.60
N VAL A 357 10.45 -15.59 -14.15
CA VAL A 357 10.39 -15.18 -12.74
C VAL A 357 8.94 -15.13 -12.24
N TRP A 358 8.04 -14.52 -13.01
CA TRP A 358 6.63 -14.42 -12.62
C TRP A 358 5.95 -15.80 -12.54
N ARG A 359 6.18 -16.69 -13.52
CA ARG A 359 5.64 -18.06 -13.47
C ARG A 359 6.17 -18.83 -12.26
N ALA A 360 7.45 -18.71 -11.94
CA ALA A 360 8.04 -19.35 -10.77
C ALA A 360 7.35 -18.87 -9.48
N GLN A 361 7.21 -17.56 -9.32
CA GLN A 361 6.50 -16.96 -8.17
C GLN A 361 5.02 -17.36 -8.12
N PHE A 362 4.35 -17.44 -9.28
CA PHE A 362 2.96 -17.90 -9.37
C PHE A 362 2.79 -19.33 -8.86
N TRP A 363 3.67 -20.24 -9.28
CA TRP A 363 3.63 -21.61 -8.80
C TRP A 363 4.01 -21.74 -7.33
N THR A 364 5.00 -20.98 -6.85
CA THR A 364 5.32 -20.92 -5.42
C THR A 364 4.13 -20.40 -4.61
N ALA A 365 3.41 -19.38 -5.10
CA ALA A 365 2.22 -18.86 -4.43
C ALA A 365 1.09 -19.89 -4.39
N LEU A 366 0.84 -20.61 -5.49
CA LEU A 366 -0.13 -21.72 -5.50
C LEU A 366 0.31 -22.86 -4.57
N GLU A 367 1.59 -23.23 -4.57
CA GLU A 367 2.13 -24.24 -3.66
C GLU A 367 1.95 -23.83 -2.19
N VAL A 368 2.10 -22.56 -1.84
CA VAL A 368 1.83 -22.04 -0.49
C VAL A 368 0.33 -22.01 -0.16
N LEU A 369 -0.52 -21.64 -1.12
CA LEU A 369 -1.98 -21.59 -0.93
C LEU A 369 -2.60 -23.00 -0.85
N PHE A 370 -2.02 -23.97 -1.56
CA PHE A 370 -2.54 -25.34 -1.68
C PHE A 370 -1.74 -26.38 -0.87
N GLY A 371 -0.59 -26.03 -0.28
CA GLY A 371 0.37 -26.98 0.29
C GLY A 371 0.11 -27.48 1.71
N GLY A 372 -0.21 -28.78 1.80
CA GLY A 372 -0.11 -29.65 2.99
C GLY A 372 -0.58 -31.08 2.68
N ASN A 373 0.36 -31.95 2.27
CA ASN A 373 0.26 -33.40 1.90
C ASN A 373 -0.64 -33.74 0.68
N GLU A 374 -0.27 -34.51 -0.35
CA GLU A 374 0.84 -35.43 -0.62
C GLU A 374 1.47 -35.03 -1.98
N ILE A 375 2.78 -35.27 -2.15
CA ILE A 375 3.58 -35.00 -3.37
C ILE A 375 4.00 -33.53 -3.54
N ALA A 376 5.02 -33.11 -2.78
CA ALA A 376 6.16 -32.32 -3.31
C ALA A 376 7.19 -32.10 -2.19
N HIS A 377 8.19 -32.97 -2.07
CA HIS A 377 9.55 -32.58 -1.67
C HIS A 377 10.53 -33.74 -1.87
N ARG A 378 11.29 -33.65 -2.95
CA ARG A 378 12.71 -34.04 -2.95
C ARG A 378 13.42 -33.18 -3.98
N THR A 379 14.62 -32.72 -3.63
CA THR A 379 15.57 -31.90 -4.42
C THR A 379 15.62 -30.40 -4.09
N ALA A 380 15.97 -30.05 -2.85
CA ALA A 380 16.66 -28.78 -2.52
C ALA A 380 17.29 -28.80 -1.10
N MET A 381 17.75 -29.94 -0.61
CA MET A 381 18.34 -30.02 0.74
C MET A 381 19.43 -31.08 0.92
N GLU A 382 20.13 -31.43 -0.17
CA GLU A 382 21.36 -32.23 -0.12
C GLU A 382 22.59 -31.32 -0.28
N THR A 383 22.78 -30.39 0.65
CA THR A 383 24.10 -29.76 0.92
C THR A 383 24.13 -29.17 2.34
N SER A 384 23.67 -29.92 3.35
CA SER A 384 24.08 -29.68 4.74
C SER A 384 23.84 -30.92 5.61
N THR A 385 24.48 -32.03 5.25
CA THR A 385 24.71 -33.12 6.21
C THR A 385 25.73 -32.65 7.23
N ASN A 386 25.26 -32.30 8.43
CA ASN A 386 25.81 -32.78 9.71
C ASN A 386 25.13 -32.06 10.86
N CYS A 387 24.22 -32.78 11.53
CA CYS A 387 23.93 -32.76 12.97
C CYS A 387 22.55 -33.43 13.14
N ARG A 388 22.53 -34.76 13.07
CA ARG A 388 21.43 -35.55 13.64
C ARG A 388 21.75 -35.71 15.12
N ASP A 389 20.87 -35.19 15.97
CA ASP A 389 20.74 -35.66 17.34
C ASP A 389 19.36 -36.30 17.47
N GLU A 390 19.33 -37.62 17.73
CA GLU A 390 18.18 -38.51 17.60
C GLU A 390 17.35 -38.64 18.90
N SER A 391 17.13 -37.56 19.64
CA SER A 391 16.47 -37.65 20.95
C SER A 391 15.36 -36.62 21.24
N ALA A 392 14.48 -36.34 20.29
CA ALA A 392 13.24 -35.57 20.56
C ALA A 392 11.97 -36.30 20.05
N PRO A 393 10.91 -36.46 20.86
CA PRO A 393 9.72 -37.23 20.46
C PRO A 393 8.85 -36.49 19.42
N ARG A 394 8.28 -37.26 18.49
CA ARG A 394 7.32 -36.82 17.47
C ARG A 394 6.05 -36.26 18.12
N ILE A 395 5.69 -35.01 17.81
CA ILE A 395 4.36 -34.47 18.10
C ILE A 395 3.44 -34.79 16.92
N ALA A 396 2.33 -35.45 17.24
CA ALA A 396 1.32 -35.93 16.31
C ALA A 396 0.53 -34.81 15.63
N GLU A 397 0.07 -35.12 14.42
CA GLU A 397 -0.91 -34.41 13.59
C GLU A 397 -2.12 -33.92 14.40
N ARG A 398 -2.49 -32.63 14.25
CA ARG A 398 -3.86 -32.15 14.49
C ARG A 398 -4.24 -31.10 13.46
N GLY A 399 -5.41 -31.32 12.85
CA GLY A 399 -5.99 -30.49 11.80
C GLY A 399 -6.44 -29.10 12.23
N GLU A 400 -6.86 -28.36 11.20
CA GLU A 400 -7.45 -27.03 11.23
C GLU A 400 -8.31 -26.79 12.47
N THR A 401 -7.97 -25.76 13.25
CA THR A 401 -8.88 -25.19 14.23
C THR A 401 -8.96 -23.70 14.00
N VAL A 402 -10.09 -23.25 13.43
CA VAL A 402 -10.60 -21.89 13.68
C VAL A 402 -10.61 -21.74 15.20
N ILE A 403 -9.87 -20.77 15.75
CA ILE A 403 -9.88 -20.52 17.19
C ILE A 403 -11.32 -20.19 17.55
N PRO A 404 -12.03 -21.00 18.36
CA PRO A 404 -13.42 -20.73 18.70
C PRO A 404 -13.55 -19.32 19.30
N PRO A 405 -14.65 -18.58 19.12
CA PRO A 405 -14.83 -17.25 19.70
C PRO A 405 -14.53 -17.19 21.21
N GLN A 406 -14.89 -18.25 21.93
CA GLN A 406 -14.62 -18.46 23.36
C GLN A 406 -13.13 -18.69 23.70
N ALA A 407 -12.33 -19.17 22.73
CA ALA A 407 -10.89 -19.31 22.83
C ALA A 407 -10.15 -18.03 22.41
N ILE A 408 -10.74 -17.20 21.53
CA ILE A 408 -10.26 -15.84 21.21
C ILE A 408 -10.43 -14.92 22.43
N GLU A 409 -11.55 -14.99 23.13
CA GLU A 409 -11.75 -14.31 24.43
C GLU A 409 -10.77 -14.80 25.52
N LYS A 410 -10.23 -16.01 25.38
CA LYS A 410 -9.20 -16.61 26.25
C LYS A 410 -7.77 -16.50 25.70
N ILE A 411 -7.52 -15.67 24.69
CA ILE A 411 -6.16 -15.31 24.25
C ILE A 411 -5.51 -14.47 25.38
N GLY A 412 -5.13 -15.16 26.44
CA GLY A 412 -4.30 -14.64 27.51
C GLY A 412 -2.84 -14.60 27.07
N ALA A 413 -2.02 -14.03 27.93
CA ALA A 413 -0.60 -13.77 27.70
C ALA A 413 0.21 -14.89 27.01
N ARG A 414 -0.16 -16.16 27.22
CA ARG A 414 0.48 -17.35 26.64
C ARG A 414 0.40 -17.44 25.11
N CYS A 415 -0.67 -16.92 24.48
CA CYS A 415 -0.84 -17.01 23.03
C CYS A 415 -0.10 -15.90 22.28
N PHE A 416 -0.10 -14.67 22.83
CA PHE A 416 0.65 -13.53 22.29
C PHE A 416 2.17 -13.75 22.40
N THR A 417 2.65 -14.18 23.57
CA THR A 417 4.08 -14.52 23.78
C THR A 417 4.52 -15.79 23.03
N GLY A 418 3.61 -16.75 22.82
CA GLY A 418 3.85 -17.97 22.05
C GLY A 418 3.94 -17.76 20.53
N HIS A 419 3.27 -16.75 19.95
CA HIS A 419 3.40 -16.40 18.54
C HIS A 419 4.73 -15.70 18.21
N ALA A 420 5.43 -15.13 19.21
CA ALA A 420 6.67 -14.39 19.01
C ALA A 420 7.87 -15.28 18.60
N THR A 421 7.82 -16.60 18.81
CA THR A 421 8.89 -17.53 18.38
C THR A 421 8.38 -18.97 18.23
N ASN A 422 8.66 -19.60 17.08
CA ASN A 422 8.53 -21.05 16.87
C ASN A 422 9.45 -21.83 17.85
N HIS A 423 9.00 -22.02 19.09
CA HIS A 423 9.57 -22.88 20.17
C HIS A 423 10.06 -22.18 21.47
N GLN A 424 9.32 -21.20 22.01
CA GLN A 424 9.09 -20.93 23.46
C GLN A 424 8.41 -19.55 23.65
N PRO A 425 7.60 -19.31 24.71
CA PRO A 425 6.99 -18.00 24.95
C PRO A 425 8.06 -16.98 25.38
N LYS A 426 8.31 -15.96 24.57
CA LYS A 426 9.12 -14.80 24.99
C LYS A 426 8.26 -13.85 25.82
N GLU A 427 8.62 -13.63 27.07
CA GLU A 427 8.00 -12.62 27.92
C GLU A 427 8.26 -11.20 27.37
N LEU A 428 7.24 -10.33 27.42
CA LEU A 428 7.37 -8.95 26.99
C LEU A 428 7.68 -8.07 28.20
N HIS A 429 8.88 -7.50 28.26
CA HIS A 429 9.32 -6.64 29.36
C HIS A 429 9.39 -5.18 28.95
N ALA A 430 9.11 -4.30 29.91
CA ALA A 430 9.46 -2.90 29.82
C ALA A 430 10.99 -2.72 29.67
N LEU A 431 11.37 -1.66 28.97
CA LEU A 431 12.75 -1.24 28.70
C LEU A 431 13.09 0.06 29.46
N GLY A 432 12.27 0.43 30.45
CA GLY A 432 12.29 1.72 31.15
C GLY A 432 10.94 2.45 31.07
N ILE A 433 10.90 3.65 31.64
CA ILE A 433 9.75 4.56 31.59
C ILE A 433 10.25 5.92 31.11
N SER A 434 10.09 6.21 29.83
CA SER A 434 10.36 7.53 29.26
C SER A 434 9.09 8.36 29.11
N THR A 435 7.93 7.71 29.07
CA THR A 435 6.63 8.36 28.86
C THR A 435 5.65 7.98 29.97
N LEU A 436 5.02 8.99 30.58
CA LEU A 436 3.78 8.80 31.34
C LEU A 436 2.61 9.16 30.45
N MET A 437 1.72 8.19 30.21
CA MET A 437 0.47 8.45 29.51
C MET A 437 -0.64 8.59 30.54
N VAL A 438 -1.32 9.73 30.58
CA VAL A 438 -2.25 10.10 31.65
C VAL A 438 -3.62 10.33 31.06
N ASN A 439 -4.56 9.46 31.40
CA ASN A 439 -5.95 9.63 31.02
C ASN A 439 -6.68 10.43 32.11
N VAL A 440 -7.00 11.69 31.83
CA VAL A 440 -7.57 12.61 32.83
C VAL A 440 -9.08 12.45 33.02
N GLY A 441 -9.72 11.54 32.30
CA GLY A 441 -11.16 11.28 32.41
C GLY A 441 -11.79 10.88 31.08
N HIS A 442 -13.05 10.45 31.14
CA HIS A 442 -13.78 9.95 29.96
C HIS A 442 -14.80 10.96 29.40
N ARG A 443 -14.93 12.16 30.00
CA ARG A 443 -15.81 13.22 29.49
C ARG A 443 -15.27 13.78 28.18
N CYS A 444 -16.11 13.85 27.16
CA CYS A 444 -15.79 14.37 25.83
C CYS A 444 -16.99 15.15 25.28
N ASN A 445 -16.77 16.20 24.50
CA ASN A 445 -17.85 16.88 23.77
C ASN A 445 -18.32 16.11 22.51
N GLN A 446 -17.67 14.98 22.19
CA GLN A 446 -18.01 14.10 21.07
C GLN A 446 -18.33 12.68 21.54
N ALA A 447 -19.00 11.91 20.68
CA ALA A 447 -19.25 10.47 20.88
C ALA A 447 -18.86 9.67 19.63
N CYS A 448 -17.57 9.65 19.29
CA CYS A 448 -17.08 9.00 18.07
C CYS A 448 -17.36 7.48 18.07
N GLY A 449 -17.72 6.93 16.89
CA GLY A 449 -18.11 5.52 16.74
C GLY A 449 -16.98 4.51 16.96
N HIS A 450 -15.72 4.93 16.85
CA HIS A 450 -14.52 4.09 17.02
C HIS A 450 -13.78 4.34 18.34
N CYS A 451 -14.33 5.19 19.23
CA CYS A 451 -13.62 5.61 20.44
C CYS A 451 -13.35 4.40 21.35
N HIS A 452 -12.08 4.06 21.51
CA HIS A 452 -11.67 2.94 22.37
C HIS A 452 -11.88 3.26 23.85
N VAL A 453 -11.81 4.52 24.28
CA VAL A 453 -12.12 4.95 25.67
C VAL A 453 -13.62 4.88 25.98
N ASP A 454 -14.48 4.79 24.97
CA ASP A 454 -15.94 4.99 25.09
C ASP A 454 -16.31 6.36 25.68
N ALA A 455 -15.47 7.36 25.43
CA ALA A 455 -15.66 8.71 25.94
C ALA A 455 -16.90 9.40 25.35
N GLY A 456 -17.52 10.28 26.13
CA GLY A 456 -18.73 10.98 25.70
C GLY A 456 -19.21 12.07 26.66
N PRO A 457 -20.25 12.83 26.27
CA PRO A 457 -20.69 14.00 27.05
C PRO A 457 -21.24 13.65 28.44
N ASN A 458 -21.80 12.45 28.58
CA ASN A 458 -22.46 11.99 29.81
C ASN A 458 -21.54 11.19 30.74
N ARG A 459 -20.24 11.11 30.44
CA ARG A 459 -19.26 10.41 31.28
C ARG A 459 -18.89 11.25 32.50
N THR A 460 -18.58 10.59 33.62
CA THR A 460 -18.35 11.23 34.92
C THR A 460 -16.96 10.95 35.49
N GLU A 461 -16.22 10.04 34.87
CA GLU A 461 -14.84 9.73 35.19
C GLU A 461 -13.96 10.96 34.94
N GLU A 462 -13.37 11.49 36.00
CA GLU A 462 -12.60 12.73 35.99
C GLU A 462 -11.48 12.64 37.04
N MET A 463 -10.26 12.99 36.63
CA MET A 463 -9.10 13.04 37.50
C MET A 463 -9.16 14.27 38.41
N ASN A 464 -8.99 14.07 39.71
CA ASN A 464 -8.98 15.13 40.71
C ASN A 464 -7.59 15.76 40.90
N ARG A 465 -7.55 16.89 41.61
CA ARG A 465 -6.33 17.65 41.88
C ARG A 465 -5.26 16.83 42.61
N GLU A 466 -5.66 16.04 43.60
CA GLU A 466 -4.71 15.23 44.38
C GLU A 466 -3.98 14.23 43.50
N THR A 467 -4.68 13.61 42.55
CA THR A 467 -4.07 12.67 41.60
C THR A 467 -3.16 13.41 40.60
N VAL A 468 -3.56 14.60 40.13
CA VAL A 468 -2.71 15.45 39.29
C VAL A 468 -1.39 15.81 39.99
N ASP A 469 -1.44 16.16 41.28
CA ASP A 469 -0.22 16.48 42.03
C ASP A 469 0.68 15.23 42.19
N LEU A 470 0.12 14.03 42.32
CA LEU A 470 0.88 12.78 42.30
C LEU A 470 1.53 12.51 40.92
N VAL A 471 0.82 12.81 39.82
CA VAL A 471 1.37 12.72 38.46
C VAL A 471 2.58 13.65 38.31
N LEU A 472 2.47 14.90 38.74
CA LEU A 472 3.58 15.86 38.70
C LEU A 472 4.77 15.42 39.56
N CYS A 473 4.52 14.82 40.73
CA CYS A 473 5.57 14.21 41.54
C CYS A 473 6.26 13.08 40.77
N ALA A 474 5.51 12.19 40.13
CA ALA A 474 6.07 11.10 39.32
C ALA A 474 6.89 11.61 38.12
N VAL A 475 6.42 12.66 37.42
CA VAL A 475 7.16 13.32 36.33
C VAL A 475 8.53 13.78 36.82
N ARG A 476 8.57 14.48 37.96
CA ARG A 476 9.81 14.97 38.57
C ARG A 476 10.72 13.85 39.04
N ASP A 477 10.18 12.92 39.83
CA ASP A 477 10.96 11.92 40.56
C ASP A 477 11.52 10.84 39.63
N LEU A 478 10.78 10.48 38.57
CA LEU A 478 11.23 9.55 37.54
C LEU A 478 12.00 10.22 36.38
N ARG A 479 12.03 11.56 36.33
CA ARG A 479 12.63 12.35 35.22
C ARG A 479 12.04 11.96 33.87
N ILE A 480 10.72 12.00 33.79
CA ILE A 480 9.96 11.60 32.61
C ILE A 480 10.26 12.56 31.45
N GLU A 481 10.54 11.99 30.28
CA GLU A 481 10.83 12.75 29.06
C GLU A 481 9.55 13.31 28.44
N THR A 482 8.48 12.50 28.42
CA THR A 482 7.20 12.87 27.79
C THR A 482 6.00 12.61 28.72
N LEU A 483 5.16 13.62 28.88
CA LEU A 483 3.83 13.49 29.50
C LEU A 483 2.78 13.52 28.39
N ASP A 484 2.19 12.36 28.09
CA ASP A 484 1.16 12.19 27.06
C ASP A 484 -0.23 12.23 27.70
N ILE A 485 -0.92 13.38 27.56
CA ILE A 485 -2.22 13.62 28.18
C ILE A 485 -3.32 13.19 27.21
N THR A 486 -4.13 12.23 27.65
CA THR A 486 -5.27 11.65 26.92
C THR A 486 -6.54 11.71 27.76
N GLY A 487 -7.66 11.21 27.23
CA GLY A 487 -8.93 11.14 27.94
C GLY A 487 -10.10 11.04 26.98
N GLY A 488 -11.18 11.74 27.31
CA GLY A 488 -12.30 11.93 26.40
C GLY A 488 -12.05 13.10 25.46
N ALA A 489 -12.18 14.31 25.99
CA ALA A 489 -11.35 15.43 25.57
C ALA A 489 -10.55 15.83 26.81
N PRO A 490 -9.23 15.62 26.86
CA PRO A 490 -8.42 15.89 28.06
C PRO A 490 -8.62 17.31 28.59
N GLU A 491 -8.83 18.25 27.69
CA GLU A 491 -8.95 19.68 27.97
C GLU A 491 -10.21 20.01 28.78
N LEU A 492 -11.23 19.15 28.74
CA LEU A 492 -12.44 19.31 29.57
C LEU A 492 -12.18 19.06 31.06
N ASN A 493 -11.06 18.44 31.45
CA ASN A 493 -10.75 18.26 32.86
C ASN A 493 -10.37 19.63 33.50
N PRO A 494 -10.98 20.03 34.64
CA PRO A 494 -10.70 21.32 35.29
C PRO A 494 -9.23 21.56 35.66
N HIS A 495 -8.42 20.50 35.74
CA HIS A 495 -7.02 20.54 36.11
C HIS A 495 -6.07 20.35 34.92
N PHE A 496 -6.58 20.20 33.69
CA PHE A 496 -5.76 20.04 32.48
C PHE A 496 -4.70 21.13 32.33
N ARG A 497 -5.11 22.40 32.40
CA ARG A 497 -4.20 23.54 32.22
C ARG A 497 -3.11 23.57 33.28
N TYR A 498 -3.45 23.25 34.53
CA TYR A 498 -2.48 23.16 35.62
C TYR A 498 -1.49 21.99 35.41
N LEU A 499 -1.99 20.80 35.05
CA LEU A 499 -1.13 19.65 34.76
C LEU A 499 -0.17 19.93 33.60
N ALA A 500 -0.67 20.47 32.48
CA ALA A 500 0.11 20.74 31.28
C ALA A 500 1.19 21.81 31.51
N SER A 501 0.81 22.94 32.14
CA SER A 501 1.75 24.05 32.40
C SER A 501 2.84 23.66 33.42
N GLU A 502 2.49 22.99 34.52
CA GLU A 502 3.48 22.56 35.51
C GLU A 502 4.41 21.47 34.98
N ALA A 503 3.90 20.51 34.20
CA ALA A 503 4.75 19.50 33.57
C ALA A 503 5.72 20.11 32.56
N SER A 504 5.26 21.08 31.75
CA SER A 504 6.12 21.85 30.84
C SER A 504 7.21 22.60 31.62
N ARG A 505 6.86 23.24 32.75
CA ARG A 505 7.81 23.94 33.63
C ARG A 505 8.87 23.02 34.26
N LEU A 506 8.54 21.74 34.45
CA LEU A 506 9.50 20.72 34.89
C LEU A 506 10.45 20.25 33.78
N GLY A 507 10.33 20.80 32.57
CA GLY A 507 11.15 20.45 31.40
C GLY A 507 10.69 19.17 30.69
N CYS A 508 9.47 18.70 30.98
CA CYS A 508 8.88 17.54 30.32
C CYS A 508 8.20 17.95 29.01
N GLN A 509 8.39 17.16 27.95
CA GLN A 509 7.64 17.37 26.71
C GLN A 509 6.18 16.94 26.93
N VAL A 510 5.26 17.89 26.94
CA VAL A 510 3.84 17.58 27.09
C VAL A 510 3.20 17.36 25.71
N VAL A 511 2.39 16.32 25.60
CA VAL A 511 1.56 16.02 24.42
C VAL A 511 0.09 16.11 24.82
N ASP A 512 -0.71 16.81 24.02
CA ASP A 512 -2.16 16.89 24.14
C ASP A 512 -2.83 16.08 23.02
N ARG A 513 -3.61 15.06 23.39
CA ARG A 513 -4.41 14.25 22.45
C ARG A 513 -5.76 14.92 22.21
N CYS A 514 -5.72 15.90 21.32
CA CYS A 514 -6.82 16.81 21.06
C CYS A 514 -7.83 16.25 20.04
N ASN A 515 -9.11 16.51 20.29
CA ASN A 515 -10.18 16.16 19.35
C ASN A 515 -10.50 17.28 18.33
N LEU A 516 -9.78 18.42 18.40
CA LEU A 516 -9.94 19.66 17.63
C LEU A 516 -11.23 20.45 17.90
N THR A 517 -12.38 19.79 17.97
CA THR A 517 -13.67 20.47 18.06
C THR A 517 -13.93 21.14 19.40
N ILE A 518 -13.18 20.74 20.44
CA ILE A 518 -13.23 21.34 21.78
C ILE A 518 -12.96 22.84 21.78
N PHE A 519 -12.19 23.37 20.82
CA PHE A 519 -11.89 24.81 20.71
C PHE A 519 -13.12 25.69 20.43
N PHE A 520 -14.25 25.08 20.11
CA PHE A 520 -15.51 25.76 19.84
C PHE A 520 -16.57 25.50 20.92
N GLU A 521 -16.21 24.82 22.01
CA GLU A 521 -17.05 24.75 23.20
C GLU A 521 -16.87 26.04 24.04
N PRO A 522 -17.93 26.52 24.71
CA PRO A 522 -17.83 27.74 25.52
C PRO A 522 -16.74 27.66 26.59
N GLY A 523 -15.83 28.64 26.62
CA GLY A 523 -14.73 28.72 27.59
C GLY A 523 -13.43 28.05 27.16
N TYR A 524 -13.33 27.60 25.91
CA TYR A 524 -12.15 26.95 25.32
C TYR A 524 -11.61 27.68 24.09
N GLU A 525 -12.10 28.90 23.81
CA GLU A 525 -11.75 29.66 22.62
C GLU A 525 -10.28 30.12 22.62
N ASP A 526 -9.67 30.26 23.80
CA ASP A 526 -8.26 30.64 24.06
C ASP A 526 -7.31 29.44 24.14
N LEU A 527 -7.83 28.22 24.00
CA LEU A 527 -7.06 27.00 24.20
C LEU A 527 -5.87 26.86 23.22
N PRO A 528 -5.99 27.18 21.91
CA PRO A 528 -4.85 27.15 20.99
C PRO A 528 -3.69 28.04 21.45
N GLU A 529 -3.98 29.24 21.94
CA GLU A 529 -3.00 30.19 22.44
C GLU A 529 -2.34 29.67 23.72
N PHE A 530 -3.11 29.11 24.66
CA PHE A 530 -2.60 28.48 25.87
C PHE A 530 -1.65 27.31 25.55
N LEU A 531 -2.02 26.43 24.61
CA LEU A 531 -1.18 25.30 24.21
C LEU A 531 0.14 25.79 23.61
N ALA A 532 0.09 26.82 22.76
CA ALA A 532 1.27 27.42 22.15
C ALA A 532 2.19 28.09 23.19
N GLU A 533 1.62 28.86 24.13
CA GLU A 533 2.37 29.54 25.20
C GLU A 533 3.22 28.57 26.02
N HIS A 534 2.70 27.37 26.28
CA HIS A 534 3.39 26.34 27.06
C HIS A 534 4.18 25.32 26.21
N GLY A 535 4.25 25.51 24.89
CA GLY A 535 4.98 24.62 23.98
C GLY A 535 4.43 23.20 23.92
N ILE A 536 3.11 23.04 24.14
CA ILE A 536 2.47 21.72 24.19
C ILE A 536 2.41 21.13 22.79
N HIS A 537 2.85 19.88 22.61
CA HIS A 537 2.72 19.18 21.33
C HIS A 537 1.27 18.74 21.11
N VAL A 538 0.68 19.09 19.97
CA VAL A 538 -0.70 18.71 19.67
C VAL A 538 -0.70 17.47 18.78
N THR A 539 -1.34 16.40 19.24
CA THR A 539 -1.61 15.21 18.43
C THR A 539 -3.11 15.08 18.24
N ALA A 540 -3.58 15.56 17.09
CA ALA A 540 -5.00 15.74 16.82
C ALA A 540 -5.60 14.60 15.99
N SER A 541 -6.75 14.07 16.41
CA SER A 541 -7.45 13.06 15.60
C SER A 541 -8.09 13.69 14.36
N LEU A 542 -7.82 13.16 13.18
CA LEU A 542 -8.51 13.49 11.93
C LEU A 542 -8.58 12.23 11.04
N PRO A 543 -9.71 11.50 11.05
CA PRO A 543 -9.77 10.17 10.46
C PRO A 543 -9.77 10.15 8.93
N SER A 544 -10.07 11.28 8.27
CA SER A 544 -9.98 11.43 6.82
C SER A 544 -9.89 12.91 6.43
N GLU A 545 -9.23 13.18 5.31
CA GLU A 545 -9.26 14.44 4.58
C GLU A 545 -10.62 14.72 3.89
N GLU A 546 -11.52 13.73 3.87
CA GLU A 546 -12.86 13.83 3.30
C GLU A 546 -13.91 14.14 4.38
N ALA A 547 -14.76 15.12 4.09
CA ALA A 547 -15.78 15.60 5.02
C ALA A 547 -16.80 14.51 5.39
N ASP A 548 -17.38 13.84 4.40
CA ASP A 548 -18.41 12.81 4.59
C ASP A 548 -17.90 11.61 5.39
N VAL A 549 -16.62 11.29 5.29
CA VAL A 549 -15.99 10.21 6.03
C VAL A 549 -15.82 10.62 7.50
N THR A 550 -15.24 11.78 7.75
CA THR A 550 -15.02 12.29 9.11
C THR A 550 -16.34 12.52 9.85
N ASP A 551 -17.33 13.12 9.20
CA ASP A 551 -18.63 13.41 9.81
C ASP A 551 -19.43 12.15 10.14
N ARG A 552 -19.36 11.09 9.30
CA ARG A 552 -19.99 9.80 9.62
C ARG A 552 -19.40 9.17 10.88
N GLN A 553 -18.11 9.36 11.13
CA GLN A 553 -17.43 8.72 12.25
C GLN A 553 -17.52 9.52 13.55
N ARG A 554 -17.52 10.85 13.46
CA ARG A 554 -17.36 11.76 14.60
C ARG A 554 -18.57 12.65 14.86
N GLY A 555 -19.53 12.68 13.94
CA GLY A 555 -20.75 13.48 14.02
C GLY A 555 -20.79 14.58 12.96
N LEU A 556 -22.00 14.97 12.58
CA LEU A 556 -22.23 15.99 11.56
C LEU A 556 -21.56 17.33 11.91
N GLY A 557 -20.82 17.90 10.96
CA GLY A 557 -20.12 19.18 11.12
C GLY A 557 -18.78 19.08 11.86
N SER A 558 -18.36 17.87 12.26
CA SER A 558 -17.08 17.64 12.93
C SER A 558 -15.88 17.97 12.03
N PHE A 559 -15.95 17.68 10.73
CA PHE A 559 -14.89 17.96 9.78
C PHE A 559 -14.69 19.47 9.60
N ALA A 560 -15.78 20.21 9.39
CA ALA A 560 -15.73 21.67 9.24
C ALA A 560 -15.12 22.34 10.48
N LYS A 561 -15.52 21.92 11.68
CA LYS A 561 -14.90 22.36 12.95
C LYS A 561 -13.42 21.95 13.02
N SER A 562 -13.06 20.74 12.63
CA SER A 562 -11.68 20.26 12.65
C SER A 562 -10.77 21.10 11.74
N ILE A 563 -11.21 21.43 10.51
CA ILE A 563 -10.48 22.31 9.59
C ILE A 563 -10.33 23.71 10.20
N ALA A 564 -11.38 24.27 10.82
CA ALA A 564 -11.29 25.58 11.47
C ALA A 564 -10.33 25.58 12.67
N ALA A 565 -10.31 24.52 13.47
CA ALA A 565 -9.38 24.36 14.59
C ALA A 565 -7.93 24.23 14.11
N LEU A 566 -7.67 23.46 13.04
CA LEU A 566 -6.34 23.32 12.46
C LEU A 566 -5.81 24.66 11.92
N ARG A 567 -6.68 25.49 11.34
CA ARG A 567 -6.31 26.86 10.94
C ARG A 567 -5.91 27.72 12.13
N LYS A 568 -6.68 27.70 13.22
CA LYS A 568 -6.33 28.40 14.48
C LYS A 568 -4.97 27.93 15.02
N LEU A 569 -4.70 26.62 14.99
CA LEU A 569 -3.39 26.08 15.39
C LEU A 569 -2.27 26.59 14.47
N ASN A 570 -2.45 26.56 13.14
CA ASN A 570 -1.46 27.09 12.22
C ASN A 570 -1.26 28.61 12.41
N GLU A 571 -2.31 29.38 12.72
CA GLU A 571 -2.23 30.82 13.00
C GLU A 571 -1.31 31.10 14.19
N VAL A 572 -1.41 30.34 15.29
CA VAL A 572 -0.55 30.48 16.48
C VAL A 572 0.83 29.81 16.33
N GLY A 573 1.09 29.13 15.21
CA GLY A 573 2.44 28.68 14.82
C GLY A 573 2.64 27.16 14.71
N TYR A 574 1.63 26.36 15.01
CA TYR A 574 1.73 24.90 14.94
C TYR A 574 1.95 24.39 13.53
N GLY A 575 2.81 23.36 13.38
CA GLY A 575 3.11 22.71 12.09
C GLY A 575 3.91 23.58 11.11
N LYS A 576 4.34 24.78 11.53
CA LYS A 576 5.20 25.67 10.76
C LYS A 576 6.66 25.44 11.13
N PRO A 577 7.59 25.53 10.17
CA PRO A 577 9.02 25.49 10.47
C PRO A 577 9.43 26.57 11.48
N ASP A 578 10.46 26.28 12.27
CA ASP A 578 11.14 27.21 13.16
C ASP A 578 10.32 27.82 14.32
N THR A 579 9.09 27.34 14.56
CA THR A 579 8.27 27.77 15.73
C THR A 579 8.51 26.91 16.96
N GLY A 580 9.00 25.68 16.78
CA GLY A 580 9.08 24.67 17.84
C GLY A 580 7.73 24.07 18.25
N LEU A 581 6.63 24.45 17.58
CA LEU A 581 5.27 23.99 17.91
C LEU A 581 4.86 22.82 17.02
N THR A 582 4.90 21.61 17.57
CA THR A 582 4.58 20.37 16.85
C THR A 582 3.08 20.12 16.74
N LEU A 583 2.59 19.86 15.53
CA LEU A 583 1.24 19.39 15.23
C LEU A 583 1.27 18.10 14.43
N ASN A 584 0.81 17.02 15.05
CA ASN A 584 0.63 15.72 14.41
C ASN A 584 -0.85 15.42 14.21
N LEU A 585 -1.18 14.71 13.14
CA LEU A 585 -2.53 14.23 12.87
C LEU A 585 -2.60 12.71 13.04
N VAL A 586 -3.71 12.19 13.56
CA VAL A 586 -3.95 10.75 13.70
C VAL A 586 -5.01 10.29 12.73
N TYR A 587 -4.67 9.29 11.92
CA TYR A 587 -5.57 8.59 10.99
C TYR A 587 -6.02 7.25 11.57
N ASN A 588 -7.32 7.00 11.52
CA ASN A 588 -7.94 5.72 11.85
C ASN A 588 -8.88 5.31 10.71
N PRO A 589 -8.85 4.05 10.24
CA PRO A 589 -9.77 3.57 9.22
C PRO A 589 -11.23 3.57 9.73
N GLN A 590 -12.20 3.52 8.81
CA GLN A 590 -13.62 3.57 9.17
C GLN A 590 -14.20 2.22 9.62
N GLY A 591 -13.49 1.12 9.35
CA GLY A 591 -13.99 -0.23 9.59
C GLY A 591 -12.86 -1.22 9.91
N THR A 592 -13.01 -2.44 9.40
CA THR A 592 -12.10 -3.58 9.65
C THR A 592 -10.84 -3.60 8.77
N GLU A 593 -10.69 -2.59 7.92
CA GLU A 593 -9.54 -2.41 7.05
C GLU A 593 -8.30 -2.05 7.86
N TYR A 594 -7.14 -2.48 7.36
CA TYR A 594 -5.87 -1.97 7.87
C TYR A 594 -5.56 -0.63 7.18
N PRO A 595 -4.92 0.31 7.88
CA PRO A 595 -4.45 1.53 7.25
C PRO A 595 -3.50 1.20 6.09
N GLU A 596 -3.55 2.00 5.03
CA GLU A 596 -2.47 2.05 4.03
C GLU A 596 -1.14 2.41 4.71
N THR A 597 -0.02 2.31 3.97
CA THR A 597 1.27 2.64 4.56
C THR A 597 1.30 4.11 5.04
N GLN A 598 1.80 4.35 6.25
CA GLN A 598 1.83 5.68 6.84
C GLN A 598 2.49 6.75 5.94
N PRO A 599 3.61 6.47 5.22
CA PRO A 599 4.20 7.46 4.32
C PRO A 599 3.27 7.88 3.16
N MET A 600 2.48 6.95 2.62
CA MET A 600 1.51 7.25 1.57
C MET A 600 0.35 8.10 2.11
N LEU A 601 -0.20 7.69 3.26
CA LEU A 601 -1.27 8.43 3.93
C LEU A 601 -0.80 9.85 4.31
N GLU A 602 0.40 9.99 4.88
CA GLU A 602 0.96 11.29 5.27
C GLU A 602 1.10 12.20 4.06
N SER A 603 1.63 11.68 2.95
CA SER A 603 1.78 12.44 1.70
C SER A 603 0.43 12.89 1.14
N ARG A 604 -0.58 12.01 1.19
CA ARG A 604 -1.95 12.33 0.75
C ARG A 604 -2.57 13.41 1.63
N PHE A 605 -2.55 13.24 2.96
CA PHE A 605 -3.09 14.23 3.90
C PHE A 605 -2.41 15.59 3.75
N LYS A 606 -1.07 15.63 3.67
CA LYS A 606 -0.33 16.89 3.47
C LYS A 606 -0.79 17.60 2.19
N ARG A 607 -0.90 16.88 1.07
CA ARG A 607 -1.36 17.45 -0.20
C ARG A 607 -2.80 17.93 -0.14
N GLU A 608 -3.73 17.09 0.30
CA GLU A 608 -5.15 17.42 0.26
C GLU A 608 -5.52 18.53 1.23
N LEU A 609 -4.97 18.52 2.45
CA LEU A 609 -5.23 19.55 3.45
C LEU A 609 -4.60 20.89 3.07
N PHE A 610 -3.39 20.88 2.50
CA PHE A 610 -2.75 22.10 2.01
C PHE A 610 -3.50 22.69 0.81
N ASN A 611 -3.76 21.90 -0.24
CA ASN A 611 -4.35 22.40 -1.47
C ASN A 611 -5.77 22.93 -1.29
N ARG A 612 -6.55 22.34 -0.39
CA ARG A 612 -7.97 22.72 -0.18
C ARG A 612 -8.15 23.75 0.93
N TYR A 613 -7.29 23.72 1.95
CA TYR A 613 -7.52 24.47 3.19
C TYR A 613 -6.32 25.27 3.70
N GLU A 614 -5.16 25.17 3.04
CA GLU A 614 -3.87 25.79 3.41
C GLU A 614 -3.38 25.33 4.80
N ILE A 615 -3.74 24.11 5.19
CA ILE A 615 -3.33 23.51 6.47
C ILE A 615 -1.98 22.83 6.32
N VAL A 616 -1.10 23.06 7.30
CA VAL A 616 0.20 22.38 7.44
C VAL A 616 0.27 21.64 8.77
N PHE A 617 1.03 20.54 8.82
CA PHE A 617 1.26 19.73 10.01
C PHE A 617 2.55 18.91 9.84
N ASP A 618 3.13 18.44 10.94
CA ASP A 618 4.43 17.78 10.98
C ASP A 618 4.36 16.33 10.51
N ARG A 619 3.56 15.49 11.18
CA ARG A 619 3.46 14.04 10.91
C ARG A 619 2.03 13.54 10.89
N LEU A 620 1.78 12.50 10.09
CA LEU A 620 0.55 11.71 10.17
C LEU A 620 0.87 10.38 10.85
N LEU A 621 0.08 10.01 11.85
CA LEU A 621 0.21 8.80 12.64
C LEU A 621 -0.94 7.86 12.26
N ALA A 622 -0.63 6.76 11.56
CA ALA A 622 -1.64 5.80 11.15
C ALA A 622 -1.86 4.76 12.26
N MET A 623 -3.12 4.57 12.65
CA MET A 623 -3.50 3.66 13.71
C MET A 623 -4.54 2.64 13.23
N THR A 624 -4.35 1.39 13.61
CA THR A 624 -5.38 0.35 13.46
C THR A 624 -6.43 0.54 14.55
N ASN A 625 -7.71 0.35 14.22
CA ASN A 625 -8.78 0.42 15.21
C ASN A 625 -8.63 -0.71 16.24
N MET A 626 -8.57 -0.37 17.53
CA MET A 626 -8.47 -1.41 18.55
C MET A 626 -9.82 -2.09 18.76
N PRO A 627 -9.87 -3.43 18.85
CA PRO A 627 -11.11 -4.20 18.96
C PRO A 627 -11.65 -4.19 20.39
N ILE A 628 -11.80 -3.00 20.99
CA ILE A 628 -12.27 -2.79 22.35
C ILE A 628 -13.40 -1.75 22.37
N ASN A 629 -14.29 -1.86 23.36
CA ASN A 629 -15.41 -0.92 23.58
C ASN A 629 -16.26 -0.66 22.32
N ARG A 630 -16.45 0.60 21.89
CA ARG A 630 -17.41 0.93 20.82
C ARG A 630 -17.13 0.20 19.52
N PHE A 631 -15.86 0.10 19.15
CA PHE A 631 -15.48 -0.60 17.94
C PHE A 631 -15.70 -2.12 18.09
N GLU A 632 -15.43 -2.68 19.27
CA GLU A 632 -15.79 -4.09 19.56
C GLU A 632 -17.30 -4.34 19.46
N HIS A 633 -18.12 -3.47 20.04
CA HIS A 633 -19.57 -3.55 19.96
C HIS A 633 -20.07 -3.45 18.51
N TYR A 634 -19.49 -2.54 17.73
CA TYR A 634 -19.73 -2.45 16.29
C TYR A 634 -19.40 -3.79 15.61
N LEU A 635 -18.19 -4.32 15.81
CA LEU A 635 -17.76 -5.59 15.21
C LEU A 635 -18.67 -6.75 15.60
N LYS A 636 -19.08 -6.84 16.88
CA LYS A 636 -19.99 -7.88 17.38
C LYS A 636 -21.38 -7.75 16.77
N ARG A 637 -21.90 -6.53 16.65
CA ARG A 637 -23.21 -6.26 16.03
C ARG A 637 -23.23 -6.61 14.54
N GLU A 638 -22.16 -6.29 13.82
CA GLU A 638 -22.02 -6.60 12.40
C GLU A 638 -21.56 -8.04 12.12
N GLY A 639 -21.32 -8.84 13.17
CA GLY A 639 -20.85 -10.24 13.04
C GLY A 639 -19.39 -10.38 12.57
N GLN A 640 -18.59 -9.31 12.64
CA GLN A 640 -17.21 -9.22 12.12
C GLN A 640 -16.12 -9.42 13.20
N TRP A 641 -16.49 -9.52 14.48
CA TRP A 641 -15.53 -9.56 15.60
C TRP A 641 -14.51 -10.70 15.49
N SER A 642 -14.99 -11.93 15.25
CA SER A 642 -14.13 -13.12 15.16
C SER A 642 -13.15 -12.99 14.00
N ASP A 643 -13.60 -12.51 12.85
CA ASP A 643 -12.77 -12.36 11.65
C ASP A 643 -11.72 -11.28 11.83
N TYR A 644 -12.09 -10.18 12.47
CA TYR A 644 -11.18 -9.09 12.77
C TYR A 644 -10.07 -9.52 13.74
N MET A 645 -10.43 -10.20 14.83
CA MET A 645 -9.47 -10.75 15.80
C MET A 645 -8.58 -11.82 15.16
N ASN A 646 -9.15 -12.73 14.37
CA ASN A 646 -8.37 -13.76 13.66
C ASN A 646 -7.35 -13.14 12.69
N ARG A 647 -7.75 -12.10 11.95
CA ARG A 647 -6.84 -11.37 11.07
C ARG A 647 -5.70 -10.76 11.87
N MET A 648 -5.97 -10.07 12.99
CA MET A 648 -4.93 -9.51 13.86
C MET A 648 -3.95 -10.56 14.39
N VAL A 649 -4.43 -11.75 14.74
CA VAL A 649 -3.56 -12.86 15.17
C VAL A 649 -2.73 -13.39 14.00
N ARG A 650 -3.33 -13.59 12.82
CA ARG A 650 -2.66 -14.12 11.62
C ARG A 650 -1.61 -13.18 11.05
N THR A 651 -1.88 -11.88 11.09
CA THR A 651 -0.95 -10.86 10.63
C THR A 651 -0.02 -10.36 11.73
N PHE A 652 0.04 -11.05 12.88
CA PHE A 652 1.01 -10.76 13.93
C PHE A 652 2.42 -10.71 13.34
N ASN A 653 3.11 -9.60 13.59
CA ASN A 653 4.45 -9.34 13.11
C ASN A 653 5.39 -9.19 14.31
N PRO A 654 6.24 -10.20 14.59
CA PRO A 654 7.22 -10.15 15.67
C PRO A 654 8.19 -8.96 15.58
N ASP A 655 8.45 -8.42 14.39
CA ASP A 655 9.38 -7.30 14.19
C ASP A 655 8.85 -5.99 14.79
N THR A 656 7.56 -5.93 15.12
CA THR A 656 6.93 -4.78 15.77
C THR A 656 7.18 -4.72 17.28
N LEU A 657 7.57 -5.85 17.90
CA LEU A 657 7.60 -6.01 19.35
C LEU A 657 8.59 -5.07 20.05
N ASP A 658 9.71 -4.76 19.41
CA ASP A 658 10.71 -3.85 19.97
C ASP A 658 10.25 -2.39 19.88
N GLY A 659 9.37 -2.06 18.93
CA GLY A 659 8.79 -0.73 18.77
C GLY A 659 7.53 -0.47 19.61
N LEU A 660 6.98 -1.47 20.30
CA LEU A 660 5.72 -1.32 21.06
C LEU A 660 5.85 -0.26 22.16
N MET A 661 4.93 0.72 22.15
CA MET A 661 4.93 1.83 23.11
C MET A 661 4.86 1.39 24.57
N CYS A 662 4.12 0.30 24.89
CA CYS A 662 3.97 -0.21 26.25
C CYS A 662 5.30 -0.63 26.90
N ARG A 663 6.38 -0.78 26.11
CA ARG A 663 7.72 -1.07 26.62
C ARG A 663 8.42 0.15 27.21
N ARG A 664 7.96 1.36 26.92
CA ARG A 664 8.54 2.62 27.45
C ARG A 664 7.53 3.54 28.11
N THR A 665 6.26 3.18 28.03
CA THR A 665 5.15 3.92 28.63
C THR A 665 4.71 3.28 29.94
N LEU A 666 4.31 4.13 30.90
CA LEU A 666 3.46 3.74 32.03
C LEU A 666 2.17 4.55 31.93
N SER A 667 1.01 3.88 31.92
CA SER A 667 -0.29 4.53 31.81
C SER A 667 -0.92 4.73 33.19
N ILE A 668 -1.48 5.91 33.42
CA ILE A 668 -2.11 6.30 34.68
C ILE A 668 -3.58 6.64 34.40
N GLY A 669 -4.47 5.94 35.08
CA GLY A 669 -5.91 6.21 35.01
C GLY A 669 -6.32 7.47 35.76
N TYR A 670 -7.54 7.94 35.49
CA TYR A 670 -8.11 9.13 36.15
C TYR A 670 -8.17 8.99 37.68
N ASP A 671 -8.22 7.76 38.18
CA ASP A 671 -8.24 7.39 39.60
C ASP A 671 -6.84 7.09 40.18
N GLY A 672 -5.77 7.32 39.40
CA GLY A 672 -4.39 7.11 39.82
C GLY A 672 -3.89 5.66 39.73
N ARG A 673 -4.70 4.72 39.21
CA ARG A 673 -4.28 3.33 39.00
C ARG A 673 -3.25 3.21 37.86
N LEU A 674 -2.35 2.23 37.98
CA LEU A 674 -1.24 2.02 37.04
C LEU A 674 -1.49 0.86 36.06
N TYR A 675 -1.12 1.07 34.80
CA TYR A 675 -1.29 0.12 33.70
C TYR A 675 -0.11 0.18 32.72
N ASP A 676 0.06 -0.85 31.89
CA ASP A 676 1.14 -0.87 30.89
C ASP A 676 0.90 0.03 29.67
N CYS A 677 -0.38 0.29 29.33
CA CYS A 677 -0.79 1.19 28.25
C CYS A 677 -2.27 1.60 28.41
N ASP A 678 -2.74 2.55 27.60
CA ASP A 678 -4.11 3.06 27.62
C ASP A 678 -5.13 1.96 27.25
N PHE A 679 -4.81 1.06 26.32
CA PHE A 679 -5.72 -0.05 26.01
C PHE A 679 -5.88 -1.02 27.19
N ASN A 680 -4.81 -1.29 27.93
CA ASN A 680 -4.87 -2.06 29.17
C ASN A 680 -5.71 -1.33 30.22
N GLN A 681 -5.52 -0.03 30.36
CA GLN A 681 -6.30 0.80 31.27
C GLN A 681 -7.79 0.74 30.97
N VAL A 682 -8.17 0.95 29.72
CA VAL A 682 -9.56 0.92 29.26
C VAL A 682 -10.22 -0.44 29.49
N LEU A 683 -9.46 -1.53 29.42
CA LEU A 683 -9.90 -2.89 29.74
C LEU A 683 -9.77 -3.26 31.23
N ASN A 684 -9.32 -2.33 32.08
CA ASN A 684 -9.02 -2.55 33.50
C ASN A 684 -8.00 -3.69 33.76
N ILE A 685 -7.03 -3.84 32.85
CA ILE A 685 -5.93 -4.81 32.94
C ILE A 685 -4.72 -4.13 33.56
N GLY A 686 -4.69 -4.06 34.90
CA GLY A 686 -3.59 -3.48 35.67
C GLY A 686 -2.23 -4.15 35.47
N LEU A 687 -1.20 -3.57 36.07
CA LEU A 687 0.13 -4.19 36.15
C LEU A 687 0.08 -5.59 36.78
N LYS A 688 1.13 -6.40 36.55
CA LYS A 688 1.23 -7.74 37.14
C LYS A 688 1.17 -7.70 38.68
N PRO A 689 0.59 -8.73 39.33
CA PRO A 689 0.59 -8.84 40.79
C PRO A 689 1.98 -8.70 41.40
N GLY A 690 2.08 -7.98 42.52
CA GLY A 690 3.36 -7.67 43.18
C GLY A 690 4.01 -6.36 42.72
N LEU A 691 3.49 -5.72 41.66
CA LEU A 691 3.85 -4.36 41.27
C LEU A 691 2.88 -3.34 41.90
N PRO A 692 3.30 -2.06 42.04
CA PRO A 692 2.43 -0.99 42.50
C PRO A 692 1.14 -0.88 41.67
N ALA A 693 -0.02 -0.90 42.33
CA ALA A 693 -1.31 -0.79 41.66
C ALA A 693 -1.75 0.67 41.44
N HIS A 694 -1.18 1.61 42.19
CA HIS A 694 -1.56 3.02 42.20
C HIS A 694 -0.31 3.90 42.27
N ILE A 695 -0.36 5.08 41.63
CA ILE A 695 0.73 6.07 41.61
C ILE A 695 1.22 6.55 42.98
N ARG A 696 0.43 6.40 44.05
CA ARG A 696 0.86 6.75 45.41
C ARG A 696 1.89 5.79 45.99
N ASP A 697 1.90 4.56 45.48
CA ASP A 697 2.79 3.48 45.92
C ASP A 697 3.94 3.28 44.92
N LEU A 698 4.22 4.31 44.11
CA LEU A 698 5.13 4.20 42.98
C LEU A 698 6.57 3.96 43.45
N ASP A 699 7.12 2.83 43.00
CA ASP A 699 8.52 2.45 43.22
C ASP A 699 9.19 2.22 41.86
N SER A 700 10.10 3.13 41.50
CA SER A 700 10.80 3.07 40.21
C SER A 700 11.60 1.78 40.03
N SER A 701 12.13 1.21 41.13
CA SER A 701 13.00 0.02 41.06
C SER A 701 12.24 -1.22 40.61
N LEU A 702 10.94 -1.30 40.92
CA LEU A 702 10.07 -2.40 40.53
C LEU A 702 9.54 -2.27 39.11
N LEU A 703 9.57 -1.07 38.52
CA LEU A 703 8.86 -0.77 37.27
C LEU A 703 9.74 -0.73 36.01
N GLN A 704 11.07 -0.62 36.14
CA GLN A 704 11.99 -0.45 35.00
C GLN A 704 12.00 -1.65 34.03
N SER A 705 11.99 -2.88 34.55
CA SER A 705 12.03 -4.12 33.78
C SER A 705 10.77 -4.97 33.98
N ARG A 706 9.66 -4.32 34.35
CA ARG A 706 8.42 -5.00 34.69
C ARG A 706 7.91 -5.86 33.52
N LEU A 707 7.30 -6.99 33.87
CA LEU A 707 6.62 -7.84 32.92
C LEU A 707 5.32 -7.16 32.47
N ILE A 708 5.16 -6.96 31.17
CA ILE A 708 3.98 -6.31 30.58
C ILE A 708 2.81 -7.29 30.59
N ASN A 709 1.65 -6.80 31.04
CA ASN A 709 0.43 -7.58 31.04
C ASN A 709 -0.23 -7.54 29.66
N VAL A 710 -0.14 -8.63 28.90
CA VAL A 710 -0.67 -8.70 27.53
C VAL A 710 -1.99 -9.48 27.46
N ALA A 711 -2.87 -9.06 26.55
CA ALA A 711 -4.16 -9.70 26.26
C ALA A 711 -4.49 -9.61 24.75
N GLY A 712 -5.70 -10.02 24.35
CA GLY A 712 -6.10 -10.13 22.95
C GLY A 712 -5.93 -8.85 22.12
N HIS A 713 -6.19 -7.68 22.70
CA HIS A 713 -6.04 -6.39 22.01
C HIS A 713 -4.59 -6.08 21.61
N CYS A 714 -3.59 -6.68 22.28
CA CYS A 714 -2.18 -6.45 21.97
C CYS A 714 -1.83 -6.88 20.53
N PHE A 715 -2.57 -7.84 19.95
CA PHE A 715 -2.41 -8.19 18.54
C PHE A 715 -2.69 -7.01 17.60
N GLY A 716 -3.61 -6.10 17.94
CA GLY A 716 -3.86 -4.89 17.12
C GLY A 716 -2.68 -3.92 17.09
N CYS A 717 -1.84 -3.91 18.13
CA CYS A 717 -0.61 -3.10 18.16
C CYS A 717 0.53 -3.76 17.38
N ALA A 718 0.53 -5.09 17.29
CA ALA A 718 1.62 -5.88 16.74
C ALA A 718 1.31 -6.50 15.36
N SER A 719 0.14 -6.23 14.78
CA SER A 719 -0.27 -6.81 13.50
C SER A 719 0.15 -5.95 12.30
N GLY A 720 0.51 -6.60 11.19
CA GLY A 720 0.96 -5.95 9.96
C GLY A 720 2.22 -5.12 10.18
N ALA A 721 2.17 -3.82 9.86
CA ALA A 721 3.27 -2.89 10.14
C ALA A 721 3.40 -2.56 11.64
N GLY A 722 2.47 -3.03 12.48
CA GLY A 722 2.27 -2.58 13.85
C GLY A 722 1.71 -1.15 13.88
N SER A 723 0.98 -0.82 14.94
CA SER A 723 0.53 0.55 15.15
C SER A 723 0.48 0.89 16.63
N SER A 724 0.88 2.11 16.94
CA SER A 724 0.80 2.67 18.29
C SER A 724 0.24 4.09 18.20
N CYS A 725 0.04 4.71 19.36
CA CYS A 725 -0.33 6.12 19.43
C CYS A 725 0.76 7.07 18.87
N ASN A 726 1.90 6.53 18.41
CA ASN A 726 2.99 7.18 17.68
C ASN A 726 3.09 6.74 16.20
N GLY A 727 2.06 6.07 15.66
CA GLY A 727 2.01 5.59 14.27
C GLY A 727 2.56 4.17 14.07
N ALA A 728 2.93 3.85 12.82
CA ALA A 728 3.40 2.54 12.39
C ALA A 728 4.79 2.18 12.98
N LEU A 729 4.96 0.93 13.39
CA LEU A 729 6.14 0.47 14.16
C LEU A 729 7.26 -0.09 13.28
N THR A 730 6.90 -0.67 12.14
CA THR A 730 7.84 -1.17 11.15
C THR A 730 7.63 -0.42 9.85
N VAL A 731 8.74 -0.02 9.24
CA VAL A 731 8.74 0.31 7.82
C VAL A 731 8.88 -1.03 7.12
N THR A 732 7.93 -1.42 6.26
CA THR A 732 8.09 -2.63 5.45
C THR A 732 9.37 -2.50 4.62
N ARG A 733 10.48 -3.06 5.12
CA ARG A 733 11.77 -3.07 4.42
C ARG A 733 11.68 -4.12 3.32
N CYS A 734 11.62 -3.68 2.08
CA CYS A 734 11.84 -4.58 0.95
C CYS A 734 13.37 -4.84 0.87
N GLY A 735 13.81 -5.97 1.42
CA GLY A 735 15.08 -6.63 1.12
C GLY A 735 16.39 -5.89 1.47
N GLU A 736 16.94 -6.14 2.65
CA GLU A 736 18.39 -6.13 2.85
C GLU A 736 18.83 -7.43 3.53
N LYS A 737 19.67 -8.21 2.85
CA LYS A 737 20.56 -9.16 3.53
C LYS A 737 21.52 -8.32 4.36
N LEU A 738 21.45 -8.46 5.68
CA LEU A 738 22.53 -8.03 6.57
C LEU A 738 23.71 -8.98 6.34
N ASP A 739 24.61 -8.61 5.44
CA ASP A 739 25.96 -9.16 5.44
C ASP A 739 26.65 -8.67 6.72
N GLY A 740 26.96 -9.64 7.58
CA GLY A 740 27.63 -9.40 8.83
C GLY A 740 29.04 -8.86 8.61
N VAL A 741 29.30 -7.65 9.09
CA VAL A 741 30.66 -7.21 9.37
C VAL A 741 30.98 -7.61 10.81
N LYS A 742 31.78 -8.67 10.93
CA LYS A 742 32.59 -8.93 12.14
C LYS A 742 33.87 -8.11 12.04
N ALA A 743 34.30 -7.67 13.24
CA ALA A 743 35.52 -6.92 13.61
C ALA A 743 35.40 -5.40 13.49
#